data_AF-A0A4Z2BMV3-F1
#
_entry.id   AF-A0A4Z2BMV3-F1
#
_cell.length_a   1.000
_cell.length_b   1.000
_cell.length_c   1.000
_cell.angle_alpha   90.00
_cell.angle_beta   90.00
_cell.angle_gamma   90.00
#
_symmetry.space_group_name_H-M   'P 1'
#
loop_
_entity.id
_entity.type
_entity.pdbx_description
1 polymer ?
#
loop_
_entity_poly.entity_id
_entity_poly.type
_entity_poly.pdbx_seq_one_letter_code
_entity_poly.pdbx_strand_id
1 'polypeptide(L)'
;MKGRRRLSLLCQLVLKTTASLCTGAGSPSFYCLQDMMRVCSETSVHFCPITSKMLLALDKWLAEQHTVPHAIAALFRPAPVERMKTNVINPAYGSEGKLNDEGMLMGYNLLEIKSKMMSLEKADMCIINPLYGSDLQYTNRVDKVIINPYFGLGAPDYSKIQIPKRDKWQHSPNCVTEDKDRQWVDDFPLHRSACEGDTELLSKLLDSGFSVKQLDSDHWAPIHYACWHGKVEATKLLLEKGNCNPNLLNGQLSSPLHFAARGGHAEIVQLLLQQPEIDRHIEDQQKRTPLQMCEENKQNEWEETVKLLQQASSRPYEKVRIYRMDGSYRSVELKHGNNTTVQQIMEGMRLTQDTQQYFTIWICSENLHLQLKPYHKPLQHLRIWTEIVTDLTVLDPQRETPQLFLRRDVRLPLEIEKKVEDPLAILILFDEARHCLLKGFFPAPDSKLITLASLLLQIIYGNYESKKHKQGFLNEENLKSIVPISKVKSKAYHWTSRILHEYKALSTSEGVSKEMHHLQRLFLQNCWDIPTYGAAFFTGQVYTKASASNHKVLRVYVAVNTKGLHLMNMETKVLLISLEYGTFMWQLGHADQYVQIHSGNNKMNFIVHTKQAGLIVKLLMKLSGQITPNDKGVTEKYAYG
;
A
#
# COMPACT_ATOMS: atom_id res chain seq x y z
N MET A 1 25.27 -9.22 31.39
CA MET A 1 26.26 -9.84 30.46
C MET A 1 25.99 -9.62 28.97
N LYS A 2 24.74 -9.59 28.47
CA LYS A 2 24.45 -9.38 27.03
C LYS A 2 24.82 -7.99 26.49
N GLY A 3 24.68 -6.91 27.28
CA GLY A 3 25.03 -5.54 26.84
C GLY A 3 26.54 -5.32 26.61
N ARG A 4 27.39 -5.88 27.48
CA ARG A 4 28.86 -5.73 27.36
C ARG A 4 29.46 -6.37 26.10
N ARG A 5 28.86 -7.45 25.59
CA ARG A 5 29.29 -8.16 24.36
C ARG A 5 28.78 -7.52 23.07
N ARG A 6 27.77 -6.65 23.14
CA ARG A 6 27.14 -6.02 21.96
C ARG A 6 27.55 -4.56 21.77
N LEU A 7 28.13 -3.91 22.78
CA LEU A 7 28.60 -2.54 22.69
C LEU A 7 30.05 -2.51 22.17
N SER A 8 30.23 -1.99 20.96
CA SER A 8 31.54 -1.80 20.35
C SER A 8 31.85 -0.31 20.32
N LEU A 9 32.96 0.11 20.94
CA LEU A 9 33.37 1.50 21.02
C LEU A 9 34.53 1.75 20.06
N LEU A 10 34.42 2.86 19.34
CA LEU A 10 35.47 3.33 18.44
C LEU A 10 36.52 4.06 19.28
N CYS A 11 37.72 3.51 19.40
CA CYS A 11 38.77 4.09 20.25
C CYS A 11 40.05 4.32 19.43
N GLN A 12 40.61 5.53 19.50
CA GLN A 12 41.97 5.78 19.05
C GLN A 12 42.95 5.39 20.16
N LEU A 13 43.77 4.37 19.91
CA LEU A 13 44.87 4.01 20.81
C LEU A 13 45.98 5.06 20.66
N VAL A 14 46.14 5.94 21.65
CA VAL A 14 47.31 6.81 21.76
C VAL A 14 48.38 6.05 22.55
N LEU A 15 49.31 5.42 21.84
CA LEU A 15 50.52 4.87 22.46
C LEU A 15 51.47 6.04 22.77
N LYS A 16 51.63 6.37 24.05
CA LYS A 16 52.73 7.25 24.49
C LYS A 16 54.03 6.45 24.52
N THR A 17 54.83 6.57 23.48
CA THR A 17 56.29 6.43 23.59
C THR A 17 56.91 7.81 23.46
N THR A 18 57.82 8.10 24.37
CA THR A 18 58.57 9.37 24.43
C THR A 18 59.28 9.63 23.10
N ALA A 19 59.07 10.82 22.55
CA ALA A 19 59.60 11.39 21.30
C ALA A 19 58.77 11.13 20.02
N SER A 20 58.16 12.22 19.55
CA SER A 20 57.37 12.43 18.32
C SER A 20 55.97 11.78 18.25
N LEU A 21 54.96 12.61 17.98
CA LEU A 21 53.62 12.17 17.60
C LEU A 21 53.66 11.59 16.18
N CYS A 22 53.72 10.27 16.05
CA CYS A 22 53.49 9.59 14.78
C CYS A 22 52.07 9.02 14.75
N THR A 23 51.25 9.47 13.78
CA THR A 23 50.02 8.79 13.38
C THR A 23 50.38 7.59 12.50
N GLY A 24 50.53 6.41 13.10
CA GLY A 24 50.77 5.15 12.37
C GLY A 24 49.49 4.60 11.72
N ALA A 25 49.65 3.89 10.60
CA ALA A 25 48.57 3.26 9.85
C ALA A 25 47.81 2.24 10.71
N GLY A 26 46.59 2.59 11.07
CA GLY A 26 45.71 1.85 11.97
C GLY A 26 44.55 2.77 12.35
N SER A 27 43.62 2.93 11.42
CA SER A 27 42.35 3.65 11.59
C SER A 27 41.61 3.19 12.87
N PRO A 28 40.76 4.03 13.45
CA PRO A 28 40.13 3.70 14.73
C PRO A 28 39.38 2.38 14.60
N SER A 29 39.73 1.43 15.47
CA SER A 29 39.20 0.07 15.46
C SER A 29 38.12 -0.05 16.53
N PHE A 30 37.08 -0.83 16.24
CA PHE A 30 35.99 -1.08 17.19
C PHE A 30 36.43 -2.16 18.18
N TYR A 31 36.47 -1.81 19.46
CA TYR A 31 36.74 -2.76 20.52
C TYR A 31 35.47 -3.02 21.33
N CYS A 32 35.24 -4.28 21.65
CA CYS A 32 34.15 -4.68 22.53
C CYS A 32 34.41 -4.09 23.93
N LEU A 33 33.40 -3.45 24.53
CA LEU A 33 33.54 -2.84 25.85
C LEU A 33 34.01 -3.86 26.89
N GLN A 34 33.58 -5.14 26.78
CA GLN A 34 34.03 -6.21 27.67
C GLN A 34 35.55 -6.41 27.65
N ASP A 35 36.19 -6.26 26.50
CA ASP A 35 37.63 -6.46 26.33
C ASP A 35 38.40 -5.19 26.75
N MET A 36 37.86 -4.00 26.47
CA MET A 36 38.41 -2.72 26.95
C MET A 36 38.41 -2.65 28.48
N MET A 37 37.35 -3.13 29.13
CA MET A 37 37.24 -3.13 30.59
C MET A 37 38.19 -4.11 31.29
N ARG A 38 38.83 -5.05 30.56
CA ARG A 38 39.88 -5.92 31.14
C ARG A 38 41.18 -5.16 31.42
N VAL A 39 41.43 -4.07 30.69
CA VAL A 39 42.65 -3.26 30.78
C VAL A 39 42.38 -1.82 31.27
N CYS A 40 41.11 -1.49 31.55
CA CYS A 40 40.68 -0.20 32.05
C CYS A 40 40.64 -0.19 33.59
N SER A 41 41.40 0.72 34.20
CA SER A 41 41.43 1.00 35.63
C SER A 41 41.65 2.49 35.86
N GLU A 42 41.41 2.99 37.08
CA GLU A 42 41.62 4.41 37.43
C GLU A 42 43.07 4.87 37.22
N THR A 43 44.02 3.94 37.21
CA THR A 43 45.46 4.15 37.03
C THR A 43 46.01 3.58 35.72
N SER A 44 45.13 3.17 34.79
CA SER A 44 45.55 2.53 33.54
C SER A 44 46.37 3.46 32.66
N VAL A 45 47.51 2.96 32.15
CA VAL A 45 48.38 3.64 31.17
C VAL A 45 47.89 3.50 29.73
N HIS A 46 46.91 2.62 29.48
CA HIS A 46 46.40 2.33 28.13
C HIS A 46 45.35 3.35 27.66
N PHE A 47 44.69 4.03 28.59
CA PHE A 47 43.70 5.07 28.30
C PHE A 47 44.07 6.34 29.07
N CYS A 48 43.81 7.50 28.49
CA CYS A 48 44.03 8.74 29.23
C CYS A 48 43.03 8.84 30.40
N PRO A 49 43.33 9.59 31.47
CA PRO A 49 42.52 9.59 32.69
C PRO A 49 41.04 9.95 32.48
N ILE A 50 40.75 10.84 31.53
CA ILE A 50 39.38 11.25 31.18
C ILE A 50 38.63 10.07 30.53
N THR A 51 39.27 9.37 29.59
CA THR A 51 38.69 8.20 28.92
C THR A 51 38.50 7.04 29.89
N SER A 52 39.45 6.77 30.79
CA SER A 52 39.30 5.73 31.82
C SER A 52 38.11 6.00 32.74
N LYS A 53 37.96 7.25 33.21
CA LYS A 53 36.82 7.65 34.05
C LYS A 53 35.49 7.52 33.31
N MET A 54 35.45 7.89 32.03
CA MET A 54 34.25 7.75 31.20
C MET A 54 33.88 6.27 31.02
N LEU A 55 34.84 5.39 30.72
CA LEU A 55 34.60 3.96 30.53
C LEU A 55 34.12 3.28 31.82
N LEU A 56 34.72 3.62 32.97
CA LEU A 56 34.29 3.13 34.28
C LEU A 56 32.88 3.62 34.63
N ALA A 57 32.57 4.88 34.36
CA ALA A 57 31.22 5.43 34.57
C ALA A 57 30.19 4.77 33.65
N LEU A 58 30.55 4.52 32.39
CA LEU A 58 29.69 3.85 31.41
C LEU A 58 29.43 2.39 31.79
N ASP A 59 30.43 1.66 32.28
CA ASP A 59 30.25 0.27 32.72
C ASP A 59 29.36 0.20 33.97
N LYS A 60 29.57 1.11 34.93
CA LYS A 60 28.71 1.23 36.11
C LYS A 60 27.27 1.55 35.73
N TRP A 61 27.07 2.52 34.84
CA TRP A 61 25.75 2.90 34.34
C TRP A 61 25.08 1.73 33.59
N LEU A 62 25.82 0.98 32.76
CA LEU A 62 25.27 -0.20 32.07
C LEU A 62 24.91 -1.32 33.04
N ALA A 63 25.63 -1.49 34.15
CA ALA A 63 25.27 -2.44 35.20
C ALA A 63 23.95 -2.03 35.87
N GLU A 64 23.78 -0.73 36.15
CA GLU A 64 22.54 -0.16 36.68
C GLU A 64 21.38 -0.29 35.68
N GLN A 65 21.59 -0.11 34.37
CA GLN A 65 20.52 -0.28 33.37
C GLN A 65 20.10 -1.74 33.14
N HIS A 66 20.96 -2.72 33.44
CA HIS A 66 20.58 -4.13 33.35
C HIS A 66 19.64 -4.58 34.49
N THR A 67 19.54 -3.83 35.59
CA THR A 67 18.59 -4.13 36.67
C THR A 67 17.19 -3.57 36.37
N VAL A 68 17.05 -2.72 35.34
CA VAL A 68 15.79 -2.12 34.91
C VAL A 68 15.23 -2.88 33.69
N PRO A 69 14.04 -3.50 33.79
CA PRO A 69 13.41 -4.21 32.68
C PRO A 69 13.29 -3.33 31.42
N HIS A 70 13.66 -3.88 30.25
CA HIS A 70 13.59 -3.24 28.92
C HIS A 70 14.52 -2.04 28.66
N ALA A 71 15.29 -1.54 29.63
CA ALA A 71 16.15 -0.37 29.45
C ALA A 71 17.25 -0.57 28.38
N ILE A 72 17.90 -1.75 28.37
CA ILE A 72 18.91 -2.09 27.35
C ILE A 72 18.30 -2.20 25.96
N ALA A 73 17.09 -2.77 25.85
CA ALA A 73 16.38 -2.87 24.57
C ALA A 73 15.92 -1.50 24.06
N ALA A 74 15.68 -0.53 24.95
CA ALA A 74 15.32 0.83 24.60
C ALA A 74 16.47 1.64 23.99
N LEU A 75 17.73 1.36 24.36
CA LEU A 75 18.92 2.04 23.82
C LEU A 75 19.19 1.74 22.34
N PHE A 76 18.75 0.58 21.86
CA PHE A 76 18.90 0.17 20.46
C PHE A 76 17.63 0.39 19.64
N ARG A 77 16.66 1.17 20.17
CA ARG A 77 15.50 1.59 19.38
C ARG A 77 15.93 2.64 18.34
N PRO A 78 15.31 2.66 17.14
CA PRO A 78 15.60 3.69 16.14
C PRO A 78 15.40 5.10 16.71
N ALA A 79 16.12 6.07 16.13
CA ALA A 79 16.00 7.48 16.48
C ALA A 79 14.52 7.91 16.53
N PRO A 80 14.12 8.82 17.44
CA PRO A 80 12.72 9.23 17.60
C PRO A 80 12.03 9.61 16.28
N VAL A 81 12.76 10.28 15.38
CA VAL A 81 12.31 10.64 14.03
C VAL A 81 11.96 9.42 13.15
N GLU A 82 12.73 8.34 13.23
CA GLU A 82 12.49 7.12 12.45
C GLU A 82 11.35 6.27 13.03
N ARG A 83 11.13 6.36 14.35
CA ARG A 83 9.95 5.76 14.99
C ARG A 83 8.67 6.53 14.66
N MET A 84 8.74 7.85 14.54
CA MET A 84 7.63 8.69 14.07
C MET A 84 7.24 8.44 12.61
N LYS A 85 8.20 8.07 11.75
CA LYS A 85 7.91 7.72 10.35
C LYS A 85 7.22 6.36 10.20
N THR A 86 7.44 5.44 11.15
CA THR A 86 7.02 4.03 11.02
C THR A 86 5.78 3.67 11.84
N ASN A 87 5.36 4.49 12.80
CA ASN A 87 4.13 4.27 13.56
C ASN A 87 3.27 5.54 13.62
N VAL A 88 2.20 5.52 12.81
CA VAL A 88 0.96 6.29 12.96
C VAL A 88 1.09 7.82 12.86
N ILE A 89 0.49 8.36 11.80
CA ILE A 89 0.17 9.78 11.63
C ILE A 89 -0.71 10.23 12.79
N ASN A 90 -0.19 11.11 13.65
CA ASN A 90 -0.96 11.82 14.67
C ASN A 90 -1.49 13.15 14.07
N PRO A 91 -2.81 13.45 14.14
CA PRO A 91 -3.39 14.70 13.63
C PRO A 91 -2.93 15.99 14.34
N ALA A 92 -2.07 15.90 15.35
CA ALA A 92 -1.58 17.05 16.12
C ALA A 92 -0.52 17.92 15.42
N TYR A 93 -0.22 17.71 14.14
CA TYR A 93 0.68 18.57 13.35
C TYR A 93 -0.09 19.58 12.47
N GLY A 94 -1.23 20.07 12.98
CA GLY A 94 -1.86 21.30 12.52
C GLY A 94 -1.23 22.51 13.19
N SER A 95 -0.97 23.55 12.40
CA SER A 95 -0.23 24.76 12.72
C SER A 95 -0.72 25.53 13.96
N GLU A 96 0.23 26.18 14.64
CA GLU A 96 0.08 27.03 15.83
C GLU A 96 -1.13 27.97 15.79
N GLY A 97 -1.99 27.87 16.80
CA GLY A 97 -3.04 28.84 17.13
C GLY A 97 -2.87 29.34 18.56
N LYS A 98 -2.79 30.66 18.74
CA LYS A 98 -2.61 31.36 20.02
C LYS A 98 -3.71 30.97 21.02
N LEU A 99 -3.31 30.51 22.20
CA LEU A 99 -4.20 30.34 23.36
C LEU A 99 -4.07 31.54 24.28
N ASN A 100 -5.19 32.23 24.54
CA ASN A 100 -5.30 33.25 25.57
C ASN A 100 -5.54 32.57 26.94
N ASP A 101 -4.80 33.05 27.95
CA ASP A 101 -4.93 32.75 29.37
C ASP A 101 -6.29 33.23 29.92
N GLU A 102 -7.01 32.39 30.68
CA GLU A 102 -7.90 32.88 31.76
C GLU A 102 -8.44 31.77 32.71
N GLY A 103 -7.60 30.82 33.10
CA GLY A 103 -7.96 29.82 34.13
C GLY A 103 -6.80 29.54 35.08
N MET A 104 -6.91 29.99 36.33
CA MET A 104 -5.96 29.61 37.39
C MET A 104 -6.32 28.24 37.96
N LEU A 105 -5.32 27.37 38.05
CA LEU A 105 -5.44 26.05 38.68
C LEU A 105 -4.53 26.02 39.92
N MET A 106 -5.11 25.78 41.11
CA MET A 106 -4.36 25.75 42.39
C MET A 106 -3.51 27.02 42.65
N GLY A 107 -4.02 28.19 42.21
CA GLY A 107 -3.38 29.49 42.43
C GLY A 107 -2.26 29.87 41.46
N TYR A 108 -2.03 29.08 40.40
CA TYR A 108 -1.04 29.39 39.36
C TYR A 108 -1.69 29.48 37.98
N ASN A 109 -1.17 30.37 37.12
CA ASN A 109 -1.59 30.42 35.71
C ASN A 109 -0.87 29.37 34.85
N LEU A 110 -1.40 29.11 33.64
CA LEU A 110 -0.90 28.06 32.75
C LEU A 110 0.57 28.29 32.36
N LEU A 111 0.99 29.55 32.26
CA LEU A 111 2.35 29.94 31.94
C LEU A 111 3.33 29.66 33.10
N GLU A 112 2.90 29.89 34.35
CA GLU A 112 3.66 29.61 35.57
C GLU A 112 3.82 28.11 35.83
N ILE A 113 2.77 27.33 35.58
CA ILE A 113 2.81 25.87 35.67
C ILE A 113 3.76 25.31 34.60
N LYS A 114 3.65 25.81 33.36
CA LYS A 114 4.57 25.44 32.26
C LYS A 114 6.02 25.78 32.59
N SER A 115 6.27 26.96 33.17
CA SER A 115 7.61 27.40 33.59
C SER A 115 8.20 26.53 34.71
N LYS A 116 7.40 26.19 35.74
CA LYS A 116 7.80 25.27 36.82
C LYS A 116 8.00 23.82 36.35
N MET A 117 7.25 23.37 35.35
CA MET A 117 7.42 22.04 34.77
C MET A 117 8.66 21.96 33.87
N MET A 118 8.99 23.04 33.15
CA MET A 118 10.20 23.10 32.33
C MET A 118 11.48 23.21 33.16
N SER A 119 11.41 23.77 34.38
CA SER A 119 12.57 23.88 35.28
C SER A 119 12.89 22.61 36.06
N LEU A 120 11.98 21.63 36.09
CA LEU A 120 12.19 20.30 36.65
C LEU A 120 12.47 19.34 35.49
N GLU A 121 13.74 19.21 35.08
CA GLU A 121 14.20 18.51 33.86
C GLU A 121 13.89 16.98 33.78
N LYS A 122 12.63 16.55 33.89
CA LYS A 122 12.18 15.15 33.73
C LYS A 122 10.75 14.99 33.19
N ALA A 123 10.32 15.79 32.22
CA ALA A 123 9.08 15.51 31.47
C ALA A 123 9.12 16.08 30.04
N ASP A 124 9.08 15.20 29.03
CA ASP A 124 9.10 15.62 27.62
C ASP A 124 7.73 15.99 27.05
N MET A 125 6.61 15.78 27.77
CA MET A 125 5.30 16.35 27.40
C MET A 125 4.24 16.19 28.49
N CYS A 126 3.43 17.24 28.71
CA CYS A 126 2.17 17.16 29.45
C CYS A 126 1.02 17.08 28.43
N ILE A 127 0.20 16.03 28.48
CA ILE A 127 -0.97 15.85 27.59
C ILE A 127 -2.23 16.09 28.40
N ILE A 128 -3.01 17.09 28.01
CA ILE A 128 -4.34 17.33 28.58
C ILE A 128 -5.34 16.41 27.88
N ASN A 129 -6.17 15.71 28.66
CA ASN A 129 -7.31 14.97 28.13
C ASN A 129 -8.30 15.96 27.50
N PRO A 130 -8.61 15.85 26.19
CA PRO A 130 -9.46 16.82 25.49
C PRO A 130 -10.91 16.85 25.96
N LEU A 131 -11.34 15.92 26.83
CA LEU A 131 -12.67 15.91 27.44
C LEU A 131 -12.69 16.50 28.87
N TYR A 132 -11.55 16.97 29.37
CA TYR A 132 -11.48 17.58 30.70
C TYR A 132 -12.09 18.99 30.65
N GLY A 133 -13.23 19.18 31.32
CA GLY A 133 -13.99 20.43 31.31
C GLY A 133 -15.08 20.51 30.24
N SER A 134 -15.31 19.46 29.45
CA SER A 134 -16.54 19.35 28.65
C SER A 134 -17.61 18.70 29.53
N ASP A 135 -18.72 19.38 29.79
CA ASP A 135 -19.89 18.87 30.55
C ASP A 135 -20.62 17.67 29.86
N LEU A 136 -19.92 16.93 28.99
CA LEU A 136 -20.39 15.75 28.29
C LEU A 136 -20.40 14.54 29.23
N GLN A 137 -21.59 14.01 29.55
CA GLN A 137 -21.73 12.71 30.19
C GLN A 137 -21.32 11.59 29.22
N TYR A 138 -20.21 10.91 29.49
CA TYR A 138 -19.82 9.68 28.81
C TYR A 138 -19.77 8.53 29.82
N THR A 139 -20.42 7.42 29.50
CA THR A 139 -20.31 6.18 30.27
C THR A 139 -19.13 5.37 29.73
N ASN A 140 -17.94 5.57 30.31
CA ASN A 140 -16.88 4.60 30.13
C ASN A 140 -17.23 3.36 30.97
N ARG A 141 -17.58 2.24 30.32
CA ARG A 141 -17.41 0.94 30.99
C ARG A 141 -15.90 0.68 31.07
N VAL A 142 -15.31 1.12 32.18
CA VAL A 142 -14.00 0.68 32.62
C VAL A 142 -14.26 -0.44 33.61
N ASP A 143 -13.90 -1.68 33.29
CA ASP A 143 -14.19 -2.82 34.16
C ASP A 143 -13.49 -2.71 35.52
N LYS A 144 -12.44 -1.88 35.63
CA LYS A 144 -11.87 -1.41 36.90
C LYS A 144 -11.05 -0.13 36.71
N VAL A 145 -11.27 0.86 37.56
CA VAL A 145 -10.36 2.01 37.71
C VAL A 145 -9.45 1.74 38.90
N ILE A 146 -8.13 1.73 38.67
CA ILE A 146 -7.15 1.70 39.75
C ILE A 146 -6.53 3.09 39.83
N ILE A 147 -6.95 3.85 40.83
CA ILE A 147 -6.37 5.15 41.15
C ILE A 147 -5.21 4.90 42.10
N ASN A 148 -4.03 5.40 41.75
CA ASN A 148 -2.89 5.41 42.66
C ASN A 148 -3.19 6.40 43.81
N PRO A 149 -3.39 5.94 45.05
CA PRO A 149 -3.86 6.79 46.14
C PRO A 149 -2.81 7.81 46.61
N TYR A 150 -1.58 7.73 46.09
CA TYR A 150 -0.47 8.62 46.46
C TYR A 150 -0.13 9.65 45.39
N PHE A 151 -0.91 9.74 44.32
CA PHE A 151 -0.67 10.72 43.27
C PHE A 151 -0.93 12.14 43.82
N GLY A 152 0.14 12.95 43.96
CA GLY A 152 0.09 14.35 44.37
C GLY A 152 0.59 14.66 45.78
N LEU A 153 1.03 13.67 46.57
CA LEU A 153 1.45 13.88 47.97
C LEU A 153 2.97 13.83 48.22
N GLY A 154 3.78 13.88 47.16
CA GLY A 154 5.24 13.68 47.25
C GLY A 154 5.64 12.19 47.28
N ALA A 155 6.95 11.91 47.37
CA ALA A 155 7.50 10.55 47.26
C ALA A 155 6.84 9.59 48.29
N PRO A 156 6.23 8.46 47.86
CA PRO A 156 5.54 7.57 48.80
C PRO A 156 6.54 6.88 49.73
N ASP A 157 6.26 6.87 51.03
CA ASP A 157 7.00 6.08 52.01
C ASP A 157 6.55 4.62 51.95
N TYR A 158 7.20 3.84 51.08
CA TYR A 158 6.90 2.42 50.82
C TYR A 158 7.14 1.51 52.04
N SER A 159 7.80 2.00 53.09
CA SER A 159 8.03 1.22 54.33
C SER A 159 6.76 0.99 55.15
N LYS A 160 5.66 1.71 54.83
CA LYS A 160 4.37 1.62 55.55
C LYS A 160 3.32 0.74 54.85
N ILE A 161 3.64 0.14 53.71
CA ILE A 161 2.72 -0.76 53.00
C ILE A 161 2.78 -2.15 53.65
N GLN A 162 1.78 -2.49 54.47
CA GLN A 162 1.57 -3.88 54.90
C GLN A 162 0.66 -4.59 53.89
N ILE A 163 1.24 -5.53 53.13
CA ILE A 163 0.50 -6.40 52.21
C ILE A 163 -0.28 -7.43 53.06
N PRO A 164 -1.62 -7.51 52.95
CA PRO A 164 -2.38 -8.52 53.68
C PRO A 164 -1.98 -9.92 53.21
N LYS A 165 -1.85 -10.87 54.16
CA LYS A 165 -1.59 -12.29 53.82
C LYS A 165 -2.67 -12.82 52.88
N ARG A 166 -2.24 -13.67 51.94
CA ARG A 166 -2.99 -14.19 50.76
C ARG A 166 -4.38 -14.74 51.09
N ASP A 167 -4.56 -15.18 52.32
CA ASP A 167 -5.72 -15.91 52.82
C ASP A 167 -7.00 -15.05 52.95
N LYS A 168 -6.88 -13.71 52.82
CA LYS A 168 -8.02 -12.77 52.91
C LYS A 168 -8.59 -12.32 51.56
N TRP A 169 -8.11 -12.88 50.45
CA TRP A 169 -8.62 -12.54 49.13
C TRP A 169 -9.84 -13.43 48.81
N GLN A 170 -11.05 -12.93 49.04
CA GLN A 170 -12.28 -13.62 48.63
C GLN A 170 -12.47 -13.48 47.12
N HIS A 171 -12.53 -14.61 46.41
CA HIS A 171 -12.75 -14.67 44.97
C HIS A 171 -14.24 -14.45 44.62
N SER A 172 -14.51 -13.58 43.65
CA SER A 172 -15.83 -13.39 43.04
C SER A 172 -16.06 -14.47 41.96
N PRO A 173 -17.27 -15.07 41.81
CA PRO A 173 -17.48 -16.26 40.97
C PRO A 173 -17.43 -16.02 39.45
N ASN A 174 -17.32 -14.77 38.98
CA ASN A 174 -17.41 -14.41 37.56
C ASN A 174 -16.08 -13.98 36.92
N CYS A 175 -14.94 -14.27 37.55
CA CYS A 175 -13.64 -14.08 36.89
C CYS A 175 -13.35 -15.30 36.02
N VAL A 176 -13.49 -15.14 34.71
CA VAL A 176 -13.04 -16.13 33.72
C VAL A 176 -11.53 -16.30 33.94
N THR A 177 -11.14 -17.54 34.18
CA THR A 177 -9.77 -17.96 34.52
C THR A 177 -8.77 -17.53 33.45
N GLU A 178 -7.88 -16.58 33.77
CA GLU A 178 -6.59 -16.45 33.10
C GLU A 178 -5.57 -17.41 33.76
N ASP A 179 -4.67 -17.92 32.91
CA ASP A 179 -3.48 -18.73 33.21
C ASP A 179 -3.68 -20.17 33.71
N LYS A 180 -4.16 -21.02 32.79
CA LYS A 180 -3.46 -22.29 32.53
C LYS A 180 -2.62 -22.08 31.28
N ASP A 181 -1.36 -22.51 31.30
CA ASP A 181 -0.43 -22.51 30.15
C ASP A 181 -1.15 -23.00 28.88
N ARG A 182 -1.62 -22.09 28.02
CA ARG A 182 -2.12 -22.47 26.68
C ARG A 182 -0.92 -22.93 25.90
N GLN A 183 -0.93 -24.20 25.47
CA GLN A 183 0.18 -24.72 24.70
C GLN A 183 0.13 -24.08 23.30
N TRP A 184 1.28 -23.82 22.68
CA TRP A 184 1.36 -23.30 21.29
C TRP A 184 0.44 -24.08 20.32
N VAL A 185 0.28 -25.38 20.60
CA VAL A 185 -0.62 -26.31 19.95
C VAL A 185 -2.09 -25.88 19.94
N ASP A 186 -2.56 -25.29 21.03
CA ASP A 186 -3.97 -24.88 21.21
C ASP A 186 -4.27 -23.60 20.43
N ASP A 187 -3.31 -22.67 20.38
CA ASP A 187 -3.46 -21.39 19.66
C ASP A 187 -3.13 -21.51 18.16
N PHE A 188 -2.31 -22.50 17.75
CA PHE A 188 -1.84 -22.72 16.38
C PHE A 188 -2.05 -24.17 15.88
N PRO A 189 -3.29 -24.67 15.85
CA PRO A 189 -3.57 -26.07 15.50
C PRO A 189 -3.23 -26.39 14.03
N LEU A 190 -3.31 -25.40 13.12
CA LEU A 190 -2.94 -25.60 11.72
C LEU A 190 -1.42 -25.75 11.55
N HIS A 191 -0.62 -25.04 12.35
CA HIS A 191 0.84 -25.17 12.37
C HIS A 191 1.26 -26.53 12.92
N ARG A 192 0.62 -26.98 14.01
CA ARG A 192 0.86 -28.32 14.57
C ARG A 192 0.60 -29.43 13.56
N SER A 193 -0.60 -29.45 12.96
CA SER A 193 -0.97 -30.49 11.99
C SER A 193 -0.01 -30.52 10.80
N ALA A 194 0.45 -29.34 10.34
CA ALA A 194 1.47 -29.22 9.28
C ALA A 194 2.84 -29.80 9.70
N CYS A 195 3.27 -29.54 10.94
CA CYS A 195 4.51 -30.07 11.53
C CYS A 195 4.47 -31.59 11.72
N GLU A 196 3.36 -32.11 12.25
CA GLU A 196 3.19 -33.55 12.52
C GLU A 196 2.97 -34.34 11.22
N GLY A 197 2.40 -33.70 10.20
CA GLY A 197 1.95 -34.34 8.96
C GLY A 197 0.57 -34.99 9.09
N ASP A 198 -0.24 -34.54 10.04
CA ASP A 198 -1.63 -34.98 10.21
C ASP A 198 -2.51 -34.33 9.13
N THR A 199 -2.60 -35.01 7.98
CA THR A 199 -3.32 -34.53 6.79
C THR A 199 -4.83 -34.45 7.01
N GLU A 200 -5.40 -35.31 7.86
CA GLU A 200 -6.83 -35.31 8.16
C GLU A 200 -7.20 -34.07 9.00
N LEU A 201 -6.46 -33.81 10.08
CA LEU A 201 -6.65 -32.63 10.90
C LEU A 201 -6.39 -31.35 10.10
N LEU A 202 -5.28 -31.30 9.36
CA LEU A 202 -4.93 -30.16 8.51
C LEU A 202 -6.06 -29.86 7.51
N SER A 203 -6.58 -30.88 6.83
CA SER A 203 -7.69 -30.75 5.88
C SER A 203 -8.96 -30.19 6.53
N LYS A 204 -9.33 -30.68 7.73
CA LYS A 204 -10.49 -30.20 8.51
C LYS A 204 -10.32 -28.74 8.97
N LEU A 205 -9.12 -28.36 9.39
CA LEU A 205 -8.82 -26.99 9.81
C LEU A 205 -8.90 -26.00 8.64
N LEU A 206 -8.43 -26.41 7.46
CA LEU A 206 -8.60 -25.60 6.23
C LEU A 206 -10.08 -25.41 5.88
N ASP A 207 -10.90 -26.46 5.97
CA ASP A 207 -12.36 -26.36 5.75
C ASP A 207 -13.05 -25.44 6.77
N SER A 208 -12.48 -25.35 7.97
CA SER A 208 -12.97 -24.49 9.05
C SER A 208 -12.53 -23.02 8.90
N GLY A 209 -11.82 -22.68 7.82
CA GLY A 209 -11.40 -21.30 7.52
C GLY A 209 -10.15 -20.83 8.24
N PHE A 210 -9.33 -21.74 8.79
CA PHE A 210 -8.04 -21.36 9.36
C PHE A 210 -7.11 -20.76 8.29
N SER A 211 -6.46 -19.66 8.63
CA SER A 211 -5.64 -18.91 7.70
C SER A 211 -4.28 -19.58 7.46
N VAL A 212 -4.02 -19.99 6.22
CA VAL A 212 -2.71 -20.54 5.80
C VAL A 212 -1.57 -19.51 5.83
N LYS A 213 -1.91 -18.22 5.95
CA LYS A 213 -0.96 -17.10 6.03
C LYS A 213 -0.71 -16.63 7.48
N GLN A 214 -1.39 -17.21 8.46
CA GLN A 214 -1.20 -16.85 9.87
C GLN A 214 0.22 -17.19 10.30
N LEU A 215 0.90 -16.22 10.90
CA LEU A 215 2.21 -16.40 11.50
C LEU A 215 2.03 -16.66 12.99
N ASP A 216 2.80 -17.60 13.53
CA ASP A 216 2.85 -17.87 14.96
C ASP A 216 3.85 -16.96 15.70
N SER A 217 4.16 -17.31 16.94
CA SER A 217 5.12 -16.57 17.79
C SER A 217 6.55 -16.54 17.25
N ASP A 218 6.95 -17.53 16.44
CA ASP A 218 8.26 -17.56 15.77
C ASP A 218 8.24 -16.90 14.39
N HIS A 219 7.08 -16.33 14.03
CA HIS A 219 6.78 -15.74 12.74
C HIS A 219 6.82 -16.73 11.58
N TRP A 220 6.41 -17.97 11.83
CA TRP A 220 6.30 -19.04 10.83
C TRP A 220 4.84 -19.31 10.48
N ALA A 221 4.58 -19.46 9.19
CA ALA A 221 3.33 -20.03 8.67
C ALA A 221 3.36 -21.56 8.65
N PRO A 222 2.20 -22.26 8.61
CA PRO A 222 2.14 -23.72 8.61
C PRO A 222 2.99 -24.39 7.52
N ILE A 223 3.05 -23.80 6.31
CA ILE A 223 3.83 -24.35 5.19
C ILE A 223 5.33 -24.41 5.47
N HIS A 224 5.86 -23.50 6.30
CA HIS A 224 7.28 -23.52 6.67
C HIS A 224 7.58 -24.71 7.59
N TYR A 225 6.68 -25.03 8.53
CA TYR A 225 6.81 -26.23 9.37
C TYR A 225 6.71 -27.52 8.55
N ALA A 226 5.75 -27.61 7.62
CA ALA A 226 5.63 -28.77 6.73
C ALA A 226 6.90 -28.96 5.88
N CYS A 227 7.46 -27.88 5.32
CA CYS A 227 8.69 -27.93 4.54
C CYS A 227 9.93 -28.24 5.40
N TRP A 228 10.03 -27.70 6.62
CA TRP A 228 11.15 -27.97 7.53
C TRP A 228 11.19 -29.43 7.97
N HIS A 229 10.04 -30.01 8.32
CA HIS A 229 9.91 -31.37 8.80
C HIS A 229 9.73 -32.43 7.69
N GLY A 230 9.83 -32.05 6.41
CA GLY A 230 9.74 -33.01 5.30
C GLY A 230 8.35 -33.62 5.11
N LYS A 231 7.28 -32.91 5.48
CA LYS A 231 5.89 -33.40 5.38
C LYS A 231 5.31 -33.10 4.01
N VAL A 232 5.55 -34.01 3.07
CA VAL A 232 5.15 -33.92 1.65
C VAL A 232 3.64 -33.68 1.50
N GLU A 233 2.80 -34.59 2.01
CA GLU A 233 1.34 -34.50 1.84
C GLU A 233 0.73 -33.28 2.54
N ALA A 234 1.26 -32.87 3.69
CA ALA A 234 0.84 -31.63 4.35
C ALA A 234 1.18 -30.40 3.50
N THR A 235 2.38 -30.36 2.90
CA THR A 235 2.79 -29.28 2.00
C THR A 235 1.90 -29.22 0.76
N LYS A 236 1.60 -30.38 0.17
CA LYS A 236 0.70 -30.51 -0.98
C LYS A 236 -0.71 -29.99 -0.65
N LEU A 237 -1.29 -30.42 0.47
CA LEU A 237 -2.61 -29.95 0.92
C LEU A 237 -2.64 -28.43 1.16
N LEU A 238 -1.59 -27.85 1.75
CA LEU A 238 -1.50 -26.41 1.97
C LEU A 238 -1.45 -25.63 0.64
N LEU A 239 -0.72 -26.14 -0.35
CA LEU A 239 -0.63 -25.52 -1.68
C LEU A 239 -1.94 -25.65 -2.47
N GLU A 240 -2.49 -26.86 -2.57
CA GLU A 240 -3.64 -27.16 -3.43
C GLU A 240 -4.97 -26.76 -2.80
N LYS A 241 -5.26 -27.25 -1.59
CA LYS A 241 -6.54 -26.98 -0.90
C LYS A 241 -6.51 -25.64 -0.18
N GLY A 242 -5.41 -25.36 0.52
CA GLY A 242 -5.25 -24.13 1.28
C GLY A 242 -5.01 -22.89 0.42
N ASN A 243 -4.75 -23.07 -0.88
CA ASN A 243 -4.32 -22.01 -1.78
C ASN A 243 -3.22 -21.15 -1.10
N CYS A 244 -2.19 -21.80 -0.54
CA CYS A 244 -1.06 -21.13 0.10
C CYS A 244 0.00 -20.65 -0.91
N ASN A 245 0.54 -19.45 -0.70
CA ASN A 245 1.55 -18.90 -1.59
C ASN A 245 2.85 -19.73 -1.49
N PRO A 246 3.35 -20.34 -2.59
CA PRO A 246 4.57 -21.14 -2.54
C PRO A 246 5.82 -20.30 -2.22
N ASN A 247 5.73 -18.97 -2.36
CA ASN A 247 6.77 -18.00 -2.03
C ASN A 247 6.49 -17.21 -0.75
N LEU A 248 5.57 -17.68 0.10
CA LEU A 248 5.26 -17.03 1.37
C LEU A 248 6.55 -16.86 2.17
N LEU A 249 6.80 -15.66 2.71
CA LEU A 249 7.97 -15.40 3.52
C LEU A 249 7.61 -15.54 4.99
N ASN A 250 8.49 -16.16 5.76
CA ASN A 250 8.44 -16.11 7.21
C ASN A 250 9.00 -14.77 7.76
N GLY A 251 9.01 -14.58 9.08
CA GLY A 251 9.53 -13.37 9.71
C GLY A 251 11.03 -13.11 9.51
N GLN A 252 11.81 -14.12 9.10
CA GLN A 252 13.23 -14.00 8.74
C GLN A 252 13.44 -13.99 7.22
N LEU A 253 12.40 -13.66 6.45
CA LEU A 253 12.40 -13.58 4.99
C LEU A 253 12.87 -14.86 4.28
N SER A 254 12.73 -16.02 4.92
CA SER A 254 12.95 -17.33 4.32
C SER A 254 11.64 -17.89 3.75
N SER A 255 11.73 -18.60 2.63
CA SER A 255 10.57 -19.17 1.93
C SER A 255 10.42 -20.68 2.16
N PRO A 256 9.26 -21.29 1.84
CA PRO A 256 9.09 -22.74 1.81
C PRO A 256 10.21 -23.46 1.05
N LEU A 257 10.62 -22.92 -0.10
CA LEU A 257 11.68 -23.49 -0.92
C LEU A 257 13.03 -23.49 -0.21
N HIS A 258 13.35 -22.46 0.59
CA HIS A 258 14.55 -22.44 1.43
C HIS A 258 14.53 -23.55 2.48
N PHE A 259 13.41 -23.75 3.17
CA PHE A 259 13.31 -24.78 4.21
C PHE A 259 13.35 -26.19 3.63
N ALA A 260 12.62 -26.43 2.54
CA ALA A 260 12.65 -27.71 1.84
C ALA A 260 14.07 -28.03 1.32
N ALA A 261 14.75 -27.05 0.73
CA ALA A 261 16.10 -27.23 0.21
C ALA A 261 17.15 -27.40 1.32
N ARG A 262 17.06 -26.61 2.40
CA ARG A 262 17.93 -26.73 3.58
C ARG A 262 17.86 -28.11 4.23
N GLY A 263 16.64 -28.67 4.30
CA GLY A 263 16.41 -30.02 4.79
C GLY A 263 16.71 -31.12 3.77
N GLY A 264 17.07 -30.79 2.52
CA GLY A 264 17.29 -31.77 1.46
C GLY A 264 16.06 -32.64 1.16
N HIS A 265 14.86 -32.07 1.28
CA HIS A 265 13.58 -32.75 1.04
C HIS A 265 13.22 -32.68 -0.44
N ALA A 266 13.82 -33.57 -1.26
CA ALA A 266 13.78 -33.47 -2.72
C ALA A 266 12.34 -33.49 -3.28
N GLU A 267 11.46 -34.33 -2.73
CA GLU A 267 10.06 -34.43 -3.15
C GLU A 267 9.27 -33.12 -2.91
N ILE A 268 9.50 -32.44 -1.78
CA ILE A 268 8.89 -31.12 -1.50
C ILE A 268 9.44 -30.06 -2.45
N VAL A 269 10.75 -30.08 -2.71
CA VAL A 269 11.37 -29.16 -3.66
C VAL A 269 10.78 -29.37 -5.06
N GLN A 270 10.58 -30.60 -5.49
CA GLN A 270 9.91 -30.91 -6.75
C GLN A 270 8.47 -30.37 -6.78
N LEU A 271 7.68 -30.59 -5.72
CA LEU A 271 6.32 -30.06 -5.59
C LEU A 271 6.26 -28.53 -5.70
N LEU A 272 7.17 -27.82 -5.01
CA LEU A 272 7.24 -26.36 -5.05
C LEU A 272 7.66 -25.84 -6.43
N LEU A 273 8.63 -26.49 -7.07
CA LEU A 273 9.12 -26.11 -8.41
C LEU A 273 8.11 -26.40 -9.54
N GLN A 274 7.09 -27.22 -9.28
CA GLN A 274 5.96 -27.45 -10.19
C GLN A 274 4.88 -26.38 -10.07
N GLN A 275 4.89 -25.54 -9.02
CA GLN A 275 3.93 -24.46 -8.88
C GLN A 275 4.23 -23.35 -9.91
N PRO A 276 3.26 -22.92 -10.73
CA PRO A 276 3.49 -21.88 -11.75
C PRO A 276 3.86 -20.52 -11.14
N GLU A 277 3.48 -20.30 -9.89
CA GLU A 277 3.75 -19.07 -9.16
C GLU A 277 5.16 -19.02 -8.53
N ILE A 278 5.94 -20.10 -8.56
CA ILE A 278 7.19 -20.21 -7.80
C ILE A 278 8.26 -19.20 -8.25
N ASP A 279 8.90 -18.58 -7.28
CA ASP A 279 10.11 -17.79 -7.43
C ASP A 279 11.33 -18.67 -7.17
N ARG A 280 11.88 -19.25 -8.24
CA ARG A 280 13.05 -20.14 -8.14
C ARG A 280 14.35 -19.41 -7.78
N HIS A 281 14.36 -18.08 -7.91
CA HIS A 281 15.50 -17.21 -7.62
C HIS A 281 15.31 -16.43 -6.33
N ILE A 282 14.40 -16.90 -5.47
CA ILE A 282 14.10 -16.27 -4.19
C ILE A 282 15.33 -16.25 -3.30
N GLU A 283 15.54 -15.14 -2.60
CA GLU A 283 16.66 -14.93 -1.68
C GLU A 283 16.14 -14.75 -0.26
N ASP A 284 16.85 -15.33 0.72
CA ASP A 284 16.58 -15.09 2.14
C ASP A 284 17.10 -13.71 2.61
N GLN A 285 16.94 -13.41 3.91
CA GLN A 285 17.45 -12.19 4.53
C GLN A 285 18.98 -12.01 4.37
N GLN A 286 19.73 -13.10 4.22
CA GLN A 286 21.19 -13.11 4.06
C GLN A 286 21.62 -13.19 2.59
N LYS A 287 20.69 -13.00 1.64
CA LYS A 287 20.95 -13.08 0.20
C LYS A 287 21.37 -14.46 -0.28
N ARG A 288 20.99 -15.51 0.47
CA ARG A 288 21.23 -16.89 0.06
C ARG A 288 20.06 -17.42 -0.75
N THR A 289 20.37 -18.24 -1.74
CA THR A 289 19.35 -18.97 -2.51
C THR A 289 19.05 -20.32 -1.87
N PRO A 290 17.92 -20.98 -2.21
CA PRO A 290 17.63 -22.34 -1.77
C PRO A 290 18.74 -23.34 -2.14
N LEU A 291 19.38 -23.15 -3.31
CA LEU A 291 20.50 -23.98 -3.77
C LEU A 291 21.70 -23.86 -2.83
N GLN A 292 22.10 -22.63 -2.48
CA GLN A 292 23.20 -22.39 -1.56
C GLN A 292 22.91 -22.97 -0.17
N MET A 293 21.68 -22.81 0.34
CA MET A 293 21.31 -23.42 1.62
C MET A 293 21.38 -24.95 1.60
N CYS A 294 21.00 -25.57 0.49
CA CYS A 294 21.07 -27.03 0.33
C CYS A 294 22.52 -27.52 0.38
N GLU A 295 23.43 -26.86 -0.36
CA GLU A 295 24.85 -27.22 -0.45
C GLU A 295 25.61 -26.95 0.86
N GLU A 296 25.21 -25.92 1.63
CA GLU A 296 25.79 -25.61 2.94
C GLU A 296 25.43 -26.65 4.02
N ASN A 297 24.17 -27.09 4.06
CA ASN A 297 23.66 -27.94 5.15
C ASN A 297 23.82 -29.44 4.89
N LYS A 298 23.75 -29.88 3.62
CA LYS A 298 23.93 -31.29 3.20
C LYS A 298 23.13 -32.31 4.01
N GLN A 299 21.84 -32.06 4.20
CA GLN A 299 20.91 -32.94 4.93
C GLN A 299 20.12 -33.84 3.98
N ASN A 300 19.69 -35.02 4.43
CA ASN A 300 18.83 -35.95 3.68
C ASN A 300 19.26 -36.13 2.20
N GLU A 301 18.35 -35.94 1.25
CA GLU A 301 18.53 -36.12 -0.19
C GLU A 301 19.06 -34.84 -0.87
N TRP A 302 20.04 -34.18 -0.25
CA TRP A 302 20.56 -32.89 -0.71
C TRP A 302 21.14 -32.95 -2.13
N GLU A 303 21.80 -34.05 -2.54
CA GLU A 303 22.37 -34.19 -3.89
C GLU A 303 21.28 -34.17 -4.97
N GLU A 304 20.18 -34.86 -4.73
CA GLU A 304 19.03 -34.86 -5.64
C GLU A 304 18.32 -33.52 -5.65
N THR A 305 18.20 -32.90 -4.47
CA THR A 305 17.66 -31.55 -4.33
C THR A 305 18.46 -30.51 -5.12
N VAL A 306 19.80 -30.58 -5.07
CA VAL A 306 20.71 -29.73 -5.87
C VAL A 306 20.45 -29.91 -7.36
N LYS A 307 20.34 -31.16 -7.84
CA LYS A 307 20.03 -31.44 -9.26
C LYS A 307 18.69 -30.84 -9.66
N LEU A 308 17.64 -30.99 -8.85
CA LEU A 308 16.31 -30.44 -9.12
C LEU A 308 16.35 -28.90 -9.24
N LEU A 309 17.04 -28.21 -8.33
CA LEU A 309 17.17 -26.76 -8.33
C LEU A 309 17.98 -26.24 -9.53
N GLN A 310 19.08 -26.92 -9.87
CA GLN A 310 19.89 -26.59 -11.05
C GLN A 310 19.11 -26.81 -12.35
N GLN A 311 18.42 -27.95 -12.49
CA GLN A 311 17.56 -28.22 -13.64
C GLN A 311 16.44 -27.19 -13.76
N ALA A 312 15.78 -26.84 -12.65
CA ALA A 312 14.72 -25.84 -12.65
C ALA A 312 15.23 -24.45 -13.04
N SER A 313 16.47 -24.09 -12.72
CA SER A 313 17.06 -22.81 -13.14
C SER A 313 17.13 -22.65 -14.67
N SER A 314 17.23 -23.76 -15.42
CA SER A 314 17.27 -23.76 -16.88
C SER A 314 15.89 -23.75 -17.57
N ARG A 315 14.81 -24.01 -16.84
CA ARG A 315 13.45 -24.06 -17.42
C ARG A 315 12.98 -22.67 -17.88
N PRO A 316 12.15 -22.57 -18.93
CA PRO A 316 11.57 -21.28 -19.30
C PRO A 316 10.76 -20.68 -18.14
N TYR A 317 10.70 -19.34 -18.10
CA TYR A 317 9.87 -18.63 -17.13
C TYR A 317 8.39 -18.73 -17.51
N GLU A 318 7.54 -18.77 -16.50
CA GLU A 318 6.11 -18.61 -16.67
C GLU A 318 5.78 -17.22 -17.24
N LYS A 319 4.64 -17.13 -17.92
CA LYS A 319 4.23 -15.90 -18.61
C LYS A 319 2.88 -15.42 -18.14
N VAL A 320 2.73 -14.10 -17.98
CA VAL A 320 1.45 -13.44 -17.71
C VAL A 320 1.01 -12.61 -18.91
N ARG A 321 -0.29 -12.59 -19.19
CA ARG A 321 -0.88 -11.73 -20.22
C ARG A 321 -1.16 -10.34 -19.65
N ILE A 322 -0.61 -9.33 -20.31
CA ILE A 322 -0.88 -7.92 -20.05
C ILE A 322 -1.73 -7.39 -21.19
N TYR A 323 -3.00 -7.10 -20.90
CA TYR A 323 -3.99 -6.67 -21.88
C TYR A 323 -3.95 -5.17 -22.12
N ARG A 324 -4.51 -4.74 -23.25
CA ARG A 324 -4.85 -3.35 -23.58
C ARG A 324 -6.35 -3.23 -23.73
N MET A 325 -6.87 -2.00 -23.75
CA MET A 325 -8.31 -1.73 -23.80
C MET A 325 -8.99 -2.11 -25.13
N ASP A 326 -8.21 -2.39 -26.18
CA ASP A 326 -8.66 -2.95 -27.46
C ASP A 326 -8.82 -4.48 -27.43
N GLY A 327 -8.47 -5.14 -26.31
CA GLY A 327 -8.52 -6.59 -26.14
C GLY A 327 -7.24 -7.31 -26.56
N SER A 328 -6.27 -6.62 -27.17
CA SER A 328 -4.95 -7.21 -27.46
C SER A 328 -4.17 -7.44 -26.17
N TYR A 329 -3.19 -8.34 -26.20
CA TYR A 329 -2.31 -8.57 -25.06
C TYR A 329 -0.87 -8.89 -25.47
N ARG A 330 0.06 -8.64 -24.55
CA ARG A 330 1.45 -9.10 -24.61
C ARG A 330 1.69 -10.12 -23.50
N SER A 331 2.38 -11.22 -23.82
CA SER A 331 2.85 -12.16 -22.80
C SER A 331 4.20 -11.70 -22.26
N VAL A 332 4.31 -11.56 -20.94
CA VAL A 332 5.51 -11.10 -20.23
C VAL A 332 6.03 -12.20 -19.32
N GLU A 333 7.33 -12.44 -19.34
CA GLU A 333 7.99 -13.44 -18.51
C GLU A 333 8.09 -13.01 -17.04
N LEU A 334 7.78 -13.95 -16.15
CA LEU A 334 7.78 -13.78 -14.70
C LEU A 334 9.08 -14.32 -14.12
N LYS A 335 10.11 -13.47 -14.08
CA LYS A 335 11.44 -13.84 -13.58
C LYS A 335 11.42 -14.34 -12.13
N HIS A 336 10.48 -13.83 -11.33
CA HIS A 336 10.32 -14.14 -9.92
C HIS A 336 8.94 -14.75 -9.61
N GLY A 337 8.33 -15.46 -10.57
CA GLY A 337 6.99 -16.03 -10.39
C GLY A 337 5.98 -14.97 -9.93
N ASN A 338 5.20 -15.26 -8.87
CA ASN A 338 4.26 -14.31 -8.29
C ASN A 338 4.90 -13.17 -7.48
N ASN A 339 6.21 -13.22 -7.20
CA ASN A 339 6.96 -12.11 -6.61
C ASN A 339 7.37 -11.04 -7.63
N THR A 340 7.17 -11.29 -8.94
CA THR A 340 7.49 -10.34 -10.00
C THR A 340 6.72 -9.04 -9.80
N THR A 341 7.43 -7.91 -9.78
CA THR A 341 6.85 -6.59 -9.52
C THR A 341 6.28 -5.94 -10.77
N VAL A 342 5.45 -4.91 -10.61
CA VAL A 342 4.98 -4.07 -11.71
C VAL A 342 6.15 -3.51 -12.52
N GLN A 343 7.20 -3.02 -11.86
CA GLN A 343 8.37 -2.47 -12.55
C GLN A 343 9.04 -3.52 -13.44
N GLN A 344 9.26 -4.74 -12.93
CA GLN A 344 9.85 -5.84 -13.69
C GLN A 344 8.96 -6.27 -14.87
N ILE A 345 7.64 -6.25 -14.70
CA ILE A 345 6.69 -6.50 -15.80
C ILE A 345 6.82 -5.41 -16.85
N MET A 346 6.88 -4.13 -16.46
CA MET A 346 7.02 -3.01 -17.40
C MET A 346 8.34 -3.08 -18.18
N GLU A 347 9.45 -3.49 -17.56
CA GLU A 347 10.72 -3.78 -18.24
C GLU A 347 10.56 -4.92 -19.27
N GLY A 348 9.79 -5.96 -18.92
CA GLY A 348 9.47 -7.09 -19.81
C GLY A 348 8.52 -6.75 -20.96
N MET A 349 7.82 -5.61 -20.93
CA MET A 349 6.93 -5.17 -22.00
C MET A 349 7.67 -4.73 -23.28
N ARG A 350 9.00 -4.50 -23.19
CA ARG A 350 9.85 -4.02 -24.29
C ARG A 350 9.35 -2.72 -24.93
N LEU A 351 8.87 -1.80 -24.09
CA LEU A 351 8.55 -0.43 -24.50
C LEU A 351 9.81 0.43 -24.43
N THR A 352 9.94 1.43 -25.29
CA THR A 352 10.99 2.45 -25.14
C THR A 352 10.73 3.27 -23.88
N GLN A 353 11.75 3.94 -23.34
CA GLN A 353 11.56 4.82 -22.18
C GLN A 353 10.56 5.95 -22.49
N ASP A 354 10.59 6.47 -23.71
CA ASP A 354 9.67 7.51 -24.18
C ASP A 354 8.21 7.04 -24.18
N THR A 355 7.93 5.78 -24.57
CA THR A 355 6.58 5.22 -24.49
C THR A 355 6.20 4.86 -23.04
N GLN A 356 7.14 4.30 -22.28
CA GLN A 356 6.88 3.71 -20.96
C GLN A 356 6.41 4.74 -19.93
N GLN A 357 6.87 5.98 -20.01
CA GLN A 357 6.54 7.05 -19.06
C GLN A 357 5.03 7.37 -18.95
N TYR A 358 4.24 7.02 -19.96
CA TYR A 358 2.81 7.33 -20.03
C TYR A 358 1.92 6.27 -19.36
N PHE A 359 2.46 5.08 -19.11
CA PHE A 359 1.66 3.91 -18.77
C PHE A 359 2.18 3.18 -17.53
N THR A 360 1.28 2.43 -16.91
CA THR A 360 1.64 1.49 -15.86
C THR A 360 0.67 0.30 -15.85
N ILE A 361 0.92 -0.66 -14.96
CA ILE A 361 0.07 -1.84 -14.83
C ILE A 361 -1.11 -1.55 -13.90
N TRP A 362 -2.28 -1.93 -14.38
CA TRP A 362 -3.53 -1.93 -13.64
C TRP A 362 -4.02 -3.36 -13.46
N ILE A 363 -4.73 -3.62 -12.37
CA ILE A 363 -5.54 -4.82 -12.20
C ILE A 363 -7.00 -4.40 -12.39
N CYS A 364 -7.70 -5.05 -13.30
CA CYS A 364 -9.07 -4.69 -13.65
C CYS A 364 -9.95 -5.94 -13.75
N SER A 365 -11.14 -5.84 -13.19
CA SER A 365 -12.27 -6.75 -13.39
C SER A 365 -13.34 -6.03 -14.20
N GLU A 366 -14.58 -6.52 -14.22
CA GLU A 366 -15.66 -5.83 -14.94
C GLU A 366 -16.02 -4.49 -14.28
N ASN A 367 -16.02 -4.45 -12.95
CA ASN A 367 -16.55 -3.31 -12.19
C ASN A 367 -15.55 -2.65 -11.24
N LEU A 368 -14.35 -3.23 -11.05
CA LEU A 368 -13.29 -2.66 -10.21
C LEU A 368 -11.95 -2.58 -10.96
N HIS A 369 -11.39 -1.38 -11.05
CA HIS A 369 -10.15 -1.08 -11.76
C HIS A 369 -9.19 -0.34 -10.83
N LEU A 370 -8.00 -0.90 -10.58
CA LEU A 370 -7.03 -0.34 -9.66
C LEU A 370 -5.66 -0.19 -10.33
N GLN A 371 -5.09 1.02 -10.26
CA GLN A 371 -3.71 1.26 -10.66
C GLN A 371 -2.75 0.67 -9.62
N LEU A 372 -1.81 -0.17 -10.05
CA LEU A 372 -0.81 -0.75 -9.18
C LEU A 372 0.42 0.17 -9.06
N LYS A 373 1.13 0.07 -7.94
CA LYS A 373 2.39 0.78 -7.73
C LYS A 373 3.56 -0.02 -8.30
N PRO A 374 4.69 0.63 -8.67
CA PRO A 374 5.84 -0.07 -9.26
C PRO A 374 6.37 -1.27 -8.45
N TYR A 375 6.26 -1.20 -7.12
CA TYR A 375 6.73 -2.23 -6.20
C TYR A 375 5.65 -3.27 -5.82
N HIS A 376 4.40 -3.10 -6.27
CA HIS A 376 3.38 -4.12 -6.07
C HIS A 376 3.68 -5.37 -6.88
N LYS A 377 3.17 -6.51 -6.42
CA LYS A 377 3.30 -7.83 -7.03
C LYS A 377 1.96 -8.23 -7.64
N PRO A 378 1.71 -8.02 -8.95
CA PRO A 378 0.37 -8.10 -9.51
C PRO A 378 -0.28 -9.47 -9.37
N LEU A 379 0.51 -10.55 -9.48
CA LEU A 379 0.00 -11.91 -9.32
C LEU A 379 -0.48 -12.21 -7.90
N GLN A 380 0.14 -11.59 -6.88
CA GLN A 380 -0.36 -11.71 -5.52
C GLN A 380 -1.72 -11.01 -5.37
N HIS A 381 -1.93 -9.87 -6.02
CA HIS A 381 -3.24 -9.22 -6.06
C HIS A 381 -4.29 -10.04 -6.83
N LEU A 382 -3.91 -10.74 -7.91
CA LEU A 382 -4.81 -11.67 -8.60
C LEU A 382 -5.25 -12.80 -7.66
N ARG A 383 -4.33 -13.34 -6.86
CA ARG A 383 -4.59 -14.42 -5.92
C ARG A 383 -5.58 -14.04 -4.82
N ILE A 384 -5.43 -12.84 -4.25
CA ILE A 384 -6.31 -12.33 -3.18
C ILE A 384 -7.46 -11.46 -3.70
N TRP A 385 -7.79 -11.56 -5.00
CA TRP A 385 -8.77 -10.66 -5.61
C TRP A 385 -10.13 -10.69 -4.92
N THR A 386 -10.57 -11.87 -4.46
CA THR A 386 -11.81 -12.01 -3.68
C THR A 386 -11.80 -11.21 -2.38
N GLU A 387 -10.66 -11.16 -1.68
CA GLU A 387 -10.49 -10.31 -0.49
C GLU A 387 -10.56 -8.82 -0.89
N ILE A 388 -9.85 -8.42 -1.96
CA ILE A 388 -9.84 -7.04 -2.47
C ILE A 388 -11.25 -6.55 -2.86
N VAL A 389 -12.02 -7.37 -3.57
CA VAL A 389 -13.40 -7.03 -3.98
C VAL A 389 -14.31 -6.88 -2.76
N THR A 390 -14.19 -7.79 -1.79
CA THR A 390 -14.96 -7.73 -0.53
C THR A 390 -14.65 -6.48 0.29
N ASP A 391 -13.37 -6.12 0.37
CA ASP A 391 -12.89 -4.99 1.16
C ASP A 391 -13.22 -3.65 0.52
N LEU A 392 -13.16 -3.55 -0.81
CA LEU A 392 -13.32 -2.27 -1.52
C LEU A 392 -14.72 -2.08 -2.10
N THR A 393 -15.57 -3.10 -2.13
CA THR A 393 -16.85 -3.04 -2.84
C THR A 393 -17.97 -3.79 -2.12
N VAL A 394 -19.16 -3.73 -2.72
CA VAL A 394 -20.33 -4.56 -2.36
C VAL A 394 -20.68 -5.52 -3.50
N LEU A 395 -19.74 -5.74 -4.42
CA LEU A 395 -19.91 -6.64 -5.57
C LEU A 395 -19.81 -8.09 -5.12
N ASP A 396 -20.39 -8.99 -5.92
CA ASP A 396 -20.20 -10.43 -5.80
C ASP A 396 -18.80 -10.80 -6.32
N PRO A 397 -17.86 -11.23 -5.44
CA PRO A 397 -16.50 -11.52 -5.86
C PRO A 397 -16.39 -12.67 -6.87
N GLN A 398 -17.39 -13.56 -6.95
CA GLN A 398 -17.37 -14.68 -7.90
C GLN A 398 -17.63 -14.24 -9.34
N ARG A 399 -18.22 -13.06 -9.55
CA ARG A 399 -18.48 -12.48 -10.88
C ARG A 399 -17.34 -11.61 -11.39
N GLU A 400 -16.43 -11.19 -10.51
CA GLU A 400 -15.33 -10.30 -10.84
C GLU A 400 -14.07 -11.10 -11.16
N THR A 401 -13.82 -11.36 -12.45
CA THR A 401 -12.57 -12.01 -12.90
C THR A 401 -11.52 -10.95 -13.23
N PRO A 402 -10.40 -10.86 -12.48
CA PRO A 402 -9.40 -9.85 -12.71
C PRO A 402 -8.43 -10.23 -13.83
N GLN A 403 -7.95 -9.22 -14.55
CA GLN A 403 -6.88 -9.31 -15.53
C GLN A 403 -5.92 -8.12 -15.35
N LEU A 404 -4.70 -8.26 -15.85
CA LEU A 404 -3.70 -7.19 -15.81
C LEU A 404 -3.75 -6.39 -17.12
N PHE A 405 -3.73 -5.07 -17.01
CA PHE A 405 -3.79 -4.16 -18.16
C PHE A 405 -2.65 -3.16 -18.16
N LEU A 406 -2.10 -2.86 -19.34
CA LEU A 406 -1.30 -1.67 -19.58
C LEU A 406 -2.25 -0.51 -19.88
N ARG A 407 -2.28 0.49 -19.00
CA ARG A 407 -3.16 1.66 -19.13
C ARG A 407 -2.44 2.95 -18.78
N ARG A 408 -3.02 4.07 -19.16
CA ARG A 408 -2.54 5.43 -18.83
C ARG A 408 -2.29 5.54 -17.33
N ASP A 409 -1.13 6.06 -16.93
CA ASP A 409 -0.90 6.43 -15.53
C ASP A 409 -1.84 7.59 -15.17
N VAL A 410 -2.69 7.41 -14.15
CA VAL A 410 -3.61 8.46 -13.68
C VAL A 410 -2.89 9.75 -13.28
N ARG A 411 -1.59 9.65 -12.94
CA ARG A 411 -0.71 10.75 -12.54
C ARG A 411 -0.07 11.48 -13.71
N LEU A 412 -0.25 11.01 -14.95
CA LEU A 412 0.32 11.63 -16.14
C LEU A 412 -0.26 13.04 -16.32
N PRO A 413 0.54 14.12 -16.19
CA PRO A 413 0.08 15.47 -16.44
C PRO A 413 -0.33 15.65 -17.90
N LEU A 414 -1.40 16.42 -18.12
CA LEU A 414 -1.96 16.62 -19.46
C LEU A 414 -0.99 17.40 -20.37
N GLU A 415 -0.16 18.26 -19.78
CA GLU A 415 0.85 19.08 -20.44
C GLU A 415 1.97 18.24 -21.02
N ILE A 416 2.31 17.13 -20.34
CA ILE A 416 3.29 16.14 -20.81
C ILE A 416 2.66 15.30 -21.92
N GLU A 417 1.43 14.84 -21.72
CA GLU A 417 0.72 14.05 -22.72
C GLU A 417 0.49 14.83 -24.03
N LYS A 418 0.19 16.13 -23.97
CA LYS A 418 0.03 17.00 -25.15
C LYS A 418 1.23 16.98 -26.09
N LYS A 419 2.43 16.72 -25.56
CA LYS A 419 3.71 16.67 -26.29
C LYS A 419 4.04 15.28 -26.84
N VAL A 420 3.17 14.29 -26.67
CA VAL A 420 3.41 12.93 -27.19
C VAL A 420 3.49 12.92 -28.71
N GLU A 421 4.55 12.30 -29.24
CA GLU A 421 4.79 12.13 -30.68
C GLU A 421 5.01 10.66 -31.06
N ASP A 422 5.38 9.81 -30.11
CA ASP A 422 5.59 8.37 -30.33
C ASP A 422 4.29 7.69 -30.82
N PRO A 423 4.29 7.08 -32.03
CA PRO A 423 3.10 6.46 -32.59
C PRO A 423 2.51 5.34 -31.73
N LEU A 424 3.34 4.58 -31.01
CA LEU A 424 2.86 3.50 -30.14
C LEU A 424 2.18 4.05 -28.89
N ALA A 425 2.74 5.07 -28.25
CA ALA A 425 2.10 5.77 -27.12
C ALA A 425 0.76 6.40 -27.54
N ILE A 426 0.73 7.07 -28.69
CA ILE A 426 -0.50 7.64 -29.25
C ILE A 426 -1.56 6.55 -29.45
N LEU A 427 -1.20 5.42 -30.05
CA LEU A 427 -2.10 4.30 -30.29
C LEU A 427 -2.69 3.74 -28.97
N ILE A 428 -1.85 3.52 -27.95
CA ILE A 428 -2.31 2.97 -26.66
C ILE A 428 -3.24 3.95 -25.94
N LEU A 429 -2.88 5.24 -25.89
CA LEU A 429 -3.75 6.30 -25.33
C LEU A 429 -5.07 6.39 -26.09
N PHE A 430 -5.01 6.34 -27.42
CA PHE A 430 -6.19 6.38 -28.30
C PHE A 430 -7.15 5.23 -28.02
N ASP A 431 -6.65 3.99 -27.91
CA ASP A 431 -7.50 2.83 -27.64
C ASP A 431 -8.21 2.93 -26.29
N GLU A 432 -7.51 3.42 -25.26
CA GLU A 432 -8.12 3.66 -23.96
C GLU A 432 -9.15 4.80 -24.01
N ALA A 433 -8.84 5.91 -24.69
CA ALA A 433 -9.78 7.02 -24.86
C ALA A 433 -11.04 6.60 -25.65
N ARG A 434 -10.87 5.82 -26.73
CA ARG A 434 -11.96 5.22 -27.50
C ARG A 434 -12.81 4.30 -26.63
N HIS A 435 -12.19 3.44 -25.82
CA HIS A 435 -12.90 2.57 -24.89
C HIS A 435 -13.76 3.39 -23.90
N CYS A 436 -13.19 4.43 -23.29
CA CYS A 436 -13.90 5.32 -22.39
C CYS A 436 -15.08 6.04 -23.08
N LEU A 437 -14.88 6.52 -24.31
CA LEU A 437 -15.94 7.11 -25.13
C LEU A 437 -17.09 6.14 -25.36
N LEU A 438 -16.82 4.95 -25.88
CA LEU A 438 -17.85 3.96 -26.24
C LEU A 438 -18.62 3.46 -25.01
N LYS A 439 -17.96 3.32 -23.86
CA LYS A 439 -18.61 2.98 -22.58
C LYS A 439 -19.38 4.14 -21.94
N GLY A 440 -19.27 5.35 -22.49
CA GLY A 440 -19.99 6.54 -22.03
C GLY A 440 -19.34 7.25 -20.85
N PHE A 441 -18.06 7.00 -20.56
CA PHE A 441 -17.32 7.68 -19.50
C PHE A 441 -16.88 9.10 -19.86
N PHE A 442 -17.08 9.52 -21.12
CA PHE A 442 -16.77 10.86 -21.62
C PHE A 442 -18.05 11.69 -21.82
N PRO A 443 -18.46 12.48 -20.83
CA PRO A 443 -19.61 13.38 -20.95
C PRO A 443 -19.21 14.58 -21.82
N ALA A 444 -19.80 14.67 -23.01
CA ALA A 444 -19.54 15.76 -23.93
C ALA A 444 -20.83 16.20 -24.66
N PRO A 445 -20.89 17.44 -25.17
CA PRO A 445 -21.98 17.91 -26.01
C PRO A 445 -22.12 17.06 -27.28
N ASP A 446 -23.34 17.00 -27.82
CA ASP A 446 -23.64 16.23 -29.04
C ASP A 446 -22.70 16.61 -30.21
N SER A 447 -22.33 17.89 -30.37
CA SER A 447 -21.37 18.35 -31.39
C SER A 447 -20.00 17.68 -31.26
N LYS A 448 -19.43 17.65 -30.05
CA LYS A 448 -18.13 17.01 -29.79
C LYS A 448 -18.18 15.51 -30.06
N LEU A 449 -19.27 14.84 -29.65
CA LEU A 449 -19.45 13.40 -29.90
C LEU A 449 -19.56 13.08 -31.40
N ILE A 450 -20.18 13.96 -32.18
CA ILE A 450 -20.27 13.85 -33.63
C ILE A 450 -18.87 13.98 -34.28
N THR A 451 -18.06 14.93 -33.82
CA THR A 451 -16.67 15.09 -34.29
C THR A 451 -15.79 13.89 -33.93
N LEU A 452 -15.93 13.35 -32.72
CA LEU A 452 -15.21 12.13 -32.33
C LEU A 452 -15.65 10.93 -33.19
N ALA A 453 -16.95 10.81 -33.47
CA ALA A 453 -17.47 9.74 -34.32
C ALA A 453 -16.98 9.85 -35.77
N SER A 454 -16.89 11.06 -36.34
CA SER A 454 -16.37 11.27 -37.70
C SER A 454 -14.87 10.97 -37.80
N LEU A 455 -14.08 11.31 -36.77
CA LEU A 455 -12.67 10.91 -36.65
C LEU A 455 -12.51 9.39 -36.57
N LEU A 456 -13.35 8.70 -35.78
CA LEU A 456 -13.33 7.24 -35.70
C LEU A 456 -13.68 6.59 -37.03
N LEU A 457 -14.61 7.15 -37.81
CA LEU A 457 -14.89 6.66 -39.15
C LEU A 457 -13.66 6.79 -40.06
N GLN A 458 -12.98 7.94 -40.03
CA GLN A 458 -11.75 8.15 -40.80
C GLN A 458 -10.63 7.20 -40.38
N ILE A 459 -10.50 6.92 -39.07
CA ILE A 459 -9.49 5.99 -38.52
C ILE A 459 -9.79 4.53 -38.90
N ILE A 460 -11.06 4.11 -38.81
CA ILE A 460 -11.44 2.69 -38.99
C ILE A 460 -11.62 2.35 -40.48
N TYR A 461 -12.24 3.23 -41.26
CA TYR A 461 -12.67 2.96 -42.63
C TYR A 461 -11.86 3.73 -43.69
N GLY A 462 -10.94 4.61 -43.28
CA GLY A 462 -10.15 5.43 -44.21
C GLY A 462 -10.98 6.54 -44.85
N ASN A 463 -10.68 6.91 -46.09
CA ASN A 463 -11.35 8.02 -46.78
C ASN A 463 -12.82 7.72 -47.12
N TYR A 464 -13.65 8.77 -47.04
CA TYR A 464 -15.05 8.69 -47.39
C TYR A 464 -15.24 8.40 -48.89
N GLU A 465 -16.05 7.39 -49.19
CA GLU A 465 -16.50 7.08 -50.55
C GLU A 465 -18.02 7.10 -50.62
N SER A 466 -18.58 7.91 -51.52
CA SER A 466 -20.04 8.06 -51.67
C SER A 466 -20.76 6.74 -51.96
N LYS A 467 -20.10 5.81 -52.67
CA LYS A 467 -20.66 4.49 -52.98
C LYS A 467 -20.77 3.58 -51.76
N LYS A 468 -19.86 3.72 -50.78
CA LYS A 468 -19.79 2.86 -49.60
C LYS A 468 -20.55 3.43 -48.41
N HIS A 469 -20.48 4.74 -48.19
CA HIS A 469 -20.84 5.33 -46.90
C HIS A 469 -22.13 6.18 -46.91
N LYS A 470 -22.77 6.40 -48.07
CA LYS A 470 -23.86 7.38 -48.18
C LYS A 470 -25.21 6.89 -47.63
N GLN A 471 -25.66 5.69 -47.99
CA GLN A 471 -27.00 5.20 -47.62
C GLN A 471 -26.90 3.86 -46.89
N GLY A 472 -27.57 3.73 -45.74
CA GLY A 472 -27.62 2.49 -44.95
C GLY A 472 -26.33 2.15 -44.18
N PHE A 473 -25.23 2.88 -44.40
CA PHE A 473 -23.93 2.60 -43.77
C PHE A 473 -23.95 2.79 -42.25
N LEU A 474 -24.47 3.92 -41.74
CA LEU A 474 -24.56 4.15 -40.29
C LEU A 474 -25.80 3.49 -39.68
N ASN A 475 -25.81 2.15 -39.66
CA ASN A 475 -26.77 1.34 -38.93
C ASN A 475 -26.41 1.23 -37.43
N GLU A 476 -27.22 0.53 -36.64
CA GLU A 476 -27.00 0.39 -35.18
C GLU A 476 -25.64 -0.27 -34.85
N GLU A 477 -25.19 -1.25 -35.64
CA GLU A 477 -23.93 -1.96 -35.41
C GLU A 477 -22.74 -1.04 -35.64
N ASN A 478 -22.71 -0.33 -36.76
CA ASN A 478 -21.62 0.61 -37.04
C ASN A 478 -21.63 1.78 -36.06
N LEU A 479 -22.80 2.28 -35.65
CA LEU A 479 -22.91 3.32 -34.62
C LEU A 479 -22.33 2.87 -33.27
N LYS A 480 -22.57 1.62 -32.83
CA LYS A 480 -21.98 1.10 -31.57
C LYS A 480 -20.46 1.16 -31.52
N SER A 481 -19.78 1.19 -32.68
CA SER A 481 -18.32 1.28 -32.77
C SER A 481 -17.77 2.71 -32.72
N ILE A 482 -18.61 3.73 -32.86
CA ILE A 482 -18.16 5.13 -33.00
C ILE A 482 -18.86 6.13 -32.05
N VAL A 483 -19.99 5.78 -31.43
CA VAL A 483 -20.68 6.63 -30.46
C VAL A 483 -20.83 5.96 -29.09
N PRO A 484 -20.99 6.74 -27.99
CA PRO A 484 -21.26 6.18 -26.67
C PRO A 484 -22.50 5.28 -26.67
N ILE A 485 -22.41 4.12 -25.99
CA ILE A 485 -23.50 3.13 -25.93
C ILE A 485 -24.81 3.72 -25.37
N SER A 486 -24.72 4.68 -24.46
CA SER A 486 -25.87 5.39 -23.87
C SER A 486 -26.62 6.28 -24.87
N LYS A 487 -26.00 6.60 -26.02
CA LYS A 487 -26.56 7.46 -27.07
C LYS A 487 -27.06 6.69 -28.29
N VAL A 488 -26.61 5.45 -28.49
CA VAL A 488 -26.96 4.61 -29.66
C VAL A 488 -28.47 4.55 -29.90
N LYS A 489 -29.23 4.14 -28.87
CA LYS A 489 -30.70 3.96 -29.00
C LYS A 489 -31.51 5.26 -28.85
N SER A 490 -30.92 6.32 -28.32
CA SER A 490 -31.65 7.53 -27.91
C SER A 490 -31.46 8.73 -28.83
N LYS A 491 -30.20 9.02 -29.23
CA LYS A 491 -29.86 10.22 -30.01
C LYS A 491 -29.11 9.93 -31.30
N ALA A 492 -28.30 8.86 -31.35
CA ALA A 492 -27.31 8.68 -32.40
C ALA A 492 -27.89 8.54 -33.82
N TYR A 493 -29.11 7.99 -33.96
CA TYR A 493 -29.78 7.89 -35.26
C TYR A 493 -30.04 9.25 -35.91
N HIS A 494 -30.28 10.30 -35.11
CA HIS A 494 -30.42 11.69 -35.57
C HIS A 494 -29.10 12.36 -35.95
N TRP A 495 -27.96 11.78 -35.57
CA TRP A 495 -26.65 12.36 -35.80
C TRP A 495 -26.02 11.90 -37.13
N THR A 496 -26.53 10.83 -37.73
CA THR A 496 -25.95 10.15 -38.90
C THR A 496 -25.58 11.10 -40.03
N SER A 497 -26.49 11.99 -40.46
CA SER A 497 -26.22 12.97 -41.52
C SER A 497 -25.08 13.94 -41.17
N ARG A 498 -25.00 14.38 -39.90
CA ARG A 498 -23.95 15.29 -39.43
C ARG A 498 -22.60 14.58 -39.32
N ILE A 499 -22.60 13.35 -38.81
CA ILE A 499 -21.40 12.50 -38.74
C ILE A 499 -20.84 12.28 -40.15
N LEU A 500 -21.68 11.91 -41.13
CA LEU A 500 -21.24 11.70 -42.52
C LEU A 500 -20.76 12.99 -43.19
N HIS A 501 -21.37 14.13 -42.87
CA HIS A 501 -20.92 15.43 -43.36
C HIS A 501 -19.50 15.76 -42.87
N GLU A 502 -19.25 15.66 -41.56
CA GLU A 502 -17.93 15.88 -40.98
C GLU A 502 -16.90 14.84 -41.47
N TYR A 503 -17.30 13.57 -41.58
CA TYR A 503 -16.43 12.52 -42.10
C TYR A 503 -16.00 12.81 -43.55
N LYS A 504 -16.94 13.19 -44.42
CA LYS A 504 -16.63 13.59 -45.79
C LYS A 504 -15.69 14.79 -45.84
N ALA A 505 -15.94 15.81 -45.00
CA ALA A 505 -15.08 17.00 -44.93
C ALA A 505 -13.65 16.66 -44.47
N LEU A 506 -13.50 15.76 -43.48
CA LEU A 506 -12.20 15.27 -43.02
C LEU A 506 -11.44 14.54 -44.13
N SER A 507 -12.13 13.74 -44.95
CA SER A 507 -11.49 12.99 -46.04
C SER A 507 -11.00 13.91 -47.18
N THR A 508 -11.75 14.97 -47.52
CA THR A 508 -11.40 15.89 -48.60
C THR A 508 -10.47 17.03 -48.18
N SER A 509 -10.29 17.25 -46.88
CA SER A 509 -9.41 18.31 -46.38
C SER A 509 -7.94 17.95 -46.62
N GLU A 510 -7.25 18.75 -47.43
CA GLU A 510 -5.81 18.61 -47.70
C GLU A 510 -4.94 19.01 -46.49
N GLY A 511 -5.45 19.87 -45.61
CA GLY A 511 -4.73 20.34 -44.42
C GLY A 511 -4.74 19.37 -43.23
N VAL A 512 -5.50 18.28 -43.30
CA VAL A 512 -5.56 17.26 -42.24
C VAL A 512 -4.74 16.05 -42.66
N SER A 513 -3.63 15.80 -41.94
CA SER A 513 -2.80 14.62 -42.19
C SER A 513 -3.62 13.33 -42.13
N LYS A 514 -3.35 12.42 -43.05
CA LYS A 514 -4.02 11.12 -43.17
C LYS A 514 -3.21 9.98 -42.55
N GLU A 515 -2.06 10.27 -41.94
CA GLU A 515 -1.31 9.26 -41.22
C GLU A 515 -2.07 8.83 -39.95
N MET A 516 -2.03 7.54 -39.65
CA MET A 516 -2.83 6.92 -38.59
C MET A 516 -2.62 7.59 -37.22
N HIS A 517 -1.36 7.77 -36.82
CA HIS A 517 -1.02 8.34 -35.52
C HIS A 517 -1.38 9.84 -35.43
N HIS A 518 -1.37 10.59 -36.54
CA HIS A 518 -1.87 11.97 -36.55
C HIS A 518 -3.39 12.05 -36.34
N LEU A 519 -4.17 11.17 -36.98
CA LEU A 519 -5.63 11.09 -36.77
C LEU A 519 -5.97 10.65 -35.34
N GLN A 520 -5.25 9.67 -34.81
CA GLN A 520 -5.40 9.23 -33.42
C GLN A 520 -5.05 10.33 -32.42
N ARG A 521 -3.99 11.10 -32.67
CA ARG A 521 -3.64 12.27 -31.85
C ARG A 521 -4.70 13.38 -31.95
N LEU A 522 -5.28 13.61 -33.13
CA LEU A 522 -6.39 14.55 -33.31
C LEU A 522 -7.65 14.10 -32.54
N PHE A 523 -7.91 12.81 -32.47
CA PHE A 523 -8.95 12.25 -31.59
C PHE A 523 -8.65 12.52 -30.11
N LEU A 524 -7.41 12.29 -29.65
CA LEU A 524 -6.99 12.59 -28.28
C LEU A 524 -7.11 14.08 -27.95
N GLN A 525 -6.72 14.96 -28.88
CA GLN A 525 -6.89 16.42 -28.75
C GLN A 525 -8.33 16.82 -28.48
N ASN A 526 -9.30 16.17 -29.13
CA ASN A 526 -10.72 16.40 -28.91
C ASN A 526 -11.24 15.79 -27.59
N CYS A 527 -10.48 14.89 -26.97
CA CYS A 527 -10.82 14.25 -25.70
C CYS A 527 -10.19 14.98 -24.50
N TRP A 528 -9.07 15.68 -24.67
CA TRP A 528 -8.32 16.32 -23.59
C TRP A 528 -9.09 17.38 -22.81
N ASP A 529 -10.08 18.05 -23.40
CA ASP A 529 -10.94 19.03 -22.73
C ASP A 529 -12.12 18.39 -21.98
N ILE A 530 -12.44 17.12 -22.25
CA ILE A 530 -13.52 16.39 -21.57
C ILE A 530 -13.20 16.28 -20.07
N PRO A 531 -14.13 16.62 -19.15
CA PRO A 531 -13.84 16.71 -17.72
C PRO A 531 -13.23 15.43 -17.14
N THR A 532 -13.75 14.26 -17.51
CA THR A 532 -13.35 12.95 -16.97
C THR A 532 -12.19 12.29 -17.72
N TYR A 533 -11.52 13.00 -18.64
CA TYR A 533 -10.38 12.46 -19.38
C TYR A 533 -9.27 11.97 -18.45
N GLY A 534 -8.75 10.77 -18.69
CA GLY A 534 -7.66 10.19 -17.90
C GLY A 534 -8.00 9.87 -16.44
N ALA A 535 -9.28 9.78 -16.08
CA ALA A 535 -9.71 9.53 -14.70
C ALA A 535 -9.64 8.07 -14.28
N ALA A 536 -9.25 7.85 -13.02
CA ALA A 536 -9.58 6.63 -12.30
C ALA A 536 -11.04 6.72 -11.82
N PHE A 537 -11.84 5.70 -12.12
CA PHE A 537 -13.24 5.62 -11.72
C PHE A 537 -13.42 4.71 -10.51
N PHE A 538 -14.09 5.23 -9.50
CA PHE A 538 -14.52 4.54 -8.29
C PHE A 538 -16.05 4.47 -8.25
N THR A 539 -16.59 3.60 -7.40
CA THR A 539 -18.04 3.44 -7.23
C THR A 539 -18.48 3.98 -5.87
N GLY A 540 -19.62 4.66 -5.82
CA GLY A 540 -20.19 5.16 -4.55
C GLY A 540 -21.67 5.47 -4.62
N GLN A 541 -22.20 5.96 -3.50
CA GLN A 541 -23.60 6.36 -3.35
C GLN A 541 -23.68 7.76 -2.74
N VAL A 542 -24.63 8.57 -3.23
CA VAL A 542 -24.94 9.90 -2.69
C VAL A 542 -26.41 9.92 -2.30
N TYR A 543 -26.70 10.46 -1.12
CA TYR A 543 -28.07 10.63 -0.62
C TYR A 543 -28.57 12.04 -0.91
N THR A 544 -29.68 12.16 -1.64
CA THR A 544 -30.25 13.47 -1.98
C THR A 544 -31.19 13.97 -0.86
N LYS A 545 -31.20 15.29 -0.62
CA LYS A 545 -32.10 15.96 0.34
C LYS A 545 -33.47 16.27 -0.27
N ALA A 546 -34.10 15.32 -0.93
CA ALA A 546 -35.33 15.58 -1.68
C ALA A 546 -36.59 15.75 -0.80
N SER A 547 -36.62 15.22 0.44
CA SER A 547 -37.71 15.42 1.43
C SER A 547 -37.32 14.88 2.81
N ALA A 548 -37.99 15.36 3.88
CA ALA A 548 -37.80 14.96 5.28
C ALA A 548 -38.12 13.48 5.58
N SER A 549 -38.73 12.74 4.65
CA SER A 549 -39.18 11.35 4.86
C SER A 549 -38.63 10.31 3.88
N ASN A 550 -37.80 10.68 2.88
CA ASN A 550 -37.16 9.68 1.99
C ASN A 550 -35.92 10.26 1.28
N HIS A 551 -34.73 9.81 1.68
CA HIS A 551 -33.50 10.07 0.93
C HIS A 551 -33.43 9.16 -0.30
N LYS A 552 -33.52 9.71 -1.51
CA LYS A 552 -33.26 8.93 -2.73
C LYS A 552 -31.77 8.65 -2.83
N VAL A 553 -31.41 7.37 -2.88
CA VAL A 553 -30.05 6.88 -3.10
C VAL A 553 -29.70 7.01 -4.57
N LEU A 554 -28.64 7.74 -4.87
CA LEU A 554 -28.10 7.88 -6.22
C LEU A 554 -26.77 7.13 -6.31
N ARG A 555 -26.72 6.10 -7.15
CA ARG A 555 -25.47 5.39 -7.47
C ARG A 555 -24.64 6.24 -8.42
N VAL A 556 -23.38 6.46 -8.06
CA VAL A 556 -22.47 7.33 -8.81
C VAL A 556 -21.14 6.64 -9.09
N TYR A 557 -20.57 6.96 -10.24
CA TYR A 557 -19.13 6.88 -10.42
C TYR A 557 -18.48 8.15 -9.88
N VAL A 558 -17.38 7.97 -9.16
CA VAL A 558 -16.51 9.05 -8.70
C VAL A 558 -15.25 8.97 -9.55
N ALA A 559 -15.07 9.92 -10.46
CA ALA A 559 -13.93 10.00 -11.35
C ALA A 559 -12.92 10.99 -10.78
N VAL A 560 -11.66 10.58 -10.65
CA VAL A 560 -10.56 11.44 -10.18
C VAL A 560 -9.42 11.41 -11.20
N ASN A 561 -9.01 12.59 -11.67
CA ASN A 561 -7.92 12.77 -12.63
C ASN A 561 -7.08 14.01 -12.25
N THR A 562 -6.16 14.41 -13.14
CA THR A 562 -5.31 15.59 -12.95
C THR A 562 -6.07 16.92 -12.97
N LYS A 563 -7.35 16.96 -13.35
CA LYS A 563 -8.19 18.17 -13.35
C LYS A 563 -8.93 18.35 -12.03
N GLY A 564 -9.42 17.25 -11.44
CA GLY A 564 -10.15 17.29 -10.18
C GLY A 564 -11.02 16.06 -9.92
N LEU A 565 -12.19 16.31 -9.33
CA LEU A 565 -13.18 15.30 -8.96
C LEU A 565 -14.46 15.49 -9.76
N HIS A 566 -14.99 14.41 -10.31
CA HIS A 566 -16.21 14.41 -11.10
C HIS A 566 -17.17 13.32 -10.61
N LEU A 567 -18.44 13.66 -10.46
CA LEU A 567 -19.49 12.69 -10.15
C LEU A 567 -20.34 12.45 -11.39
N MET A 568 -20.55 11.18 -11.70
CA MET A 568 -21.36 10.76 -12.84
C MET A 568 -22.40 9.76 -12.38
N ASN A 569 -23.64 9.88 -12.86
CA ASN A 569 -24.68 8.90 -12.59
C ASN A 569 -24.27 7.53 -13.15
N MET A 570 -24.34 6.49 -12.34
CA MET A 570 -23.87 5.14 -12.71
C MET A 570 -24.73 4.51 -13.81
N GLU A 571 -26.03 4.78 -13.85
CA GLU A 571 -26.97 4.21 -14.82
C GLU A 571 -26.95 5.00 -16.13
N THR A 572 -27.19 6.31 -16.04
CA THR A 572 -27.37 7.17 -17.23
C THR A 572 -26.06 7.68 -17.81
N LYS A 573 -24.94 7.56 -17.07
CA LYS A 573 -23.63 8.12 -17.42
C LYS A 573 -23.64 9.65 -17.61
N VAL A 574 -24.63 10.32 -17.02
CA VAL A 574 -24.72 11.79 -17.05
C VAL A 574 -23.80 12.38 -15.98
N LEU A 575 -23.00 13.38 -16.36
CA LEU A 575 -22.18 14.15 -15.43
C LEU A 575 -23.08 14.99 -14.51
N LEU A 576 -22.93 14.78 -13.20
CA LEU A 576 -23.70 15.46 -12.16
C LEU A 576 -22.96 16.68 -11.65
N ILE A 577 -21.67 16.51 -11.34
CA ILE A 577 -20.80 17.51 -10.73
C ILE A 577 -19.40 17.35 -11.32
N SER A 578 -18.72 18.47 -11.56
CA SER A 578 -17.32 18.53 -11.94
C SER A 578 -16.66 19.64 -11.14
N LEU A 579 -15.68 19.30 -10.31
CA LEU A 579 -14.97 20.23 -9.44
C LEU A 579 -13.49 20.19 -9.78
N GLU A 580 -12.95 21.34 -10.14
CA GLU A 580 -11.54 21.51 -10.42
C GLU A 580 -10.76 21.70 -9.12
N TYR A 581 -9.52 21.24 -9.08
CA TYR A 581 -8.66 21.46 -7.92
C TYR A 581 -8.54 22.95 -7.57
N GLY A 582 -8.48 23.25 -6.27
CA GLY A 582 -8.53 24.62 -5.75
C GLY A 582 -9.95 25.15 -5.50
N THR A 583 -11.00 24.54 -6.09
CA THR A 583 -12.40 24.98 -5.91
C THR A 583 -13.19 24.18 -4.87
N PHE A 584 -12.59 23.13 -4.31
CA PHE A 584 -13.22 22.25 -3.32
C PHE A 584 -12.21 21.68 -2.32
N MET A 585 -12.73 21.28 -1.16
CA MET A 585 -12.00 20.55 -0.12
C MET A 585 -12.64 19.18 0.06
N TRP A 586 -11.86 18.23 0.55
CA TRP A 586 -12.32 16.87 0.86
C TRP A 586 -11.90 16.47 2.26
N GLN A 587 -12.71 15.65 2.91
CA GLN A 587 -12.41 15.07 4.21
C GLN A 587 -12.79 13.58 4.21
N LEU A 588 -11.88 12.75 4.71
CA LEU A 588 -12.15 11.33 4.90
C LEU A 588 -13.06 11.14 6.11
N GLY A 589 -14.15 10.40 5.92
CA GLY A 589 -15.10 10.07 6.96
C GLY A 589 -14.58 9.05 7.96
N HIS A 590 -15.28 8.91 9.09
CA HIS A 590 -14.97 7.88 10.08
C HIS A 590 -14.96 6.47 9.46
N ALA A 591 -14.00 5.64 9.89
CA ALA A 591 -13.82 4.25 9.44
C ALA A 591 -13.66 4.05 7.92
N ASP A 592 -13.18 5.08 7.20
CA ASP A 592 -12.92 5.04 5.76
C ASP A 592 -14.15 4.68 4.90
N GLN A 593 -15.37 4.96 5.38
CA GLN A 593 -16.62 4.56 4.71
C GLN A 593 -17.20 5.62 3.77
N TYR A 594 -16.72 6.86 3.83
CA TYR A 594 -17.23 7.95 3.01
C TYR A 594 -16.21 9.07 2.80
N VAL A 595 -16.44 9.88 1.78
CA VAL A 595 -15.71 11.14 1.53
C VAL A 595 -16.70 12.28 1.57
N GLN A 596 -16.42 13.30 2.37
CA GLN A 596 -17.18 14.54 2.41
C GLN A 596 -16.50 15.57 1.51
N ILE A 597 -17.26 16.20 0.63
CA ILE A 597 -16.79 17.21 -0.32
C ILE A 597 -17.45 18.54 0.02
N HIS A 598 -16.63 19.58 0.12
CA HIS A 598 -17.05 20.95 0.38
C HIS A 598 -16.65 21.84 -0.80
N SER A 599 -17.63 22.34 -1.56
CA SER A 599 -17.36 23.28 -2.66
C SER A 599 -17.21 24.71 -2.14
N GLY A 600 -16.09 25.35 -2.45
CA GLY A 600 -15.80 26.73 -2.03
C GLY A 600 -16.70 27.76 -2.72
N ASN A 601 -17.02 27.54 -4.00
CA ASN A 601 -17.76 28.52 -4.81
C ASN A 601 -19.29 28.47 -4.60
N ASN A 602 -19.85 27.27 -4.39
CA ASN A 602 -21.30 27.06 -4.39
C ASN A 602 -21.89 26.72 -3.00
N LYS A 603 -21.07 26.70 -1.93
CA LYS A 603 -21.45 26.22 -0.57
C LYS A 603 -22.16 24.86 -0.57
N MET A 604 -21.96 24.07 -1.63
CA MET A 604 -22.54 22.74 -1.79
C MET A 604 -21.66 21.74 -1.06
N ASN A 605 -22.23 21.13 -0.02
CA ASN A 605 -21.60 20.08 0.76
C ASN A 605 -22.34 18.78 0.51
N PHE A 606 -21.63 17.76 0.04
CA PHE A 606 -22.19 16.43 -0.18
C PHE A 606 -21.25 15.34 0.31
N ILE A 607 -21.83 14.18 0.58
CA ILE A 607 -21.11 13.01 1.06
C ILE A 607 -21.25 11.89 0.02
N VAL A 608 -20.13 11.28 -0.33
CA VAL A 608 -20.07 10.07 -1.13
C VAL A 608 -19.76 8.90 -0.22
N HIS A 609 -20.71 7.99 -0.06
CA HIS A 609 -20.52 6.75 0.69
C HIS A 609 -19.89 5.69 -0.21
N THR A 610 -18.74 5.16 0.21
CA THR A 610 -17.99 4.14 -0.53
C THR A 610 -16.89 3.53 0.34
N LYS A 611 -16.70 2.21 0.24
CA LYS A 611 -15.55 1.51 0.82
C LYS A 611 -14.21 1.89 0.15
N GLN A 612 -14.25 2.60 -0.98
CA GLN A 612 -13.07 3.11 -1.69
C GLN A 612 -12.63 4.51 -1.20
N ALA A 613 -13.23 5.04 -0.14
CA ALA A 613 -13.01 6.43 0.29
C ALA A 613 -11.53 6.75 0.55
N GLY A 614 -10.82 5.85 1.23
CA GLY A 614 -9.38 6.01 1.49
C GLY A 614 -8.55 6.05 0.21
N LEU A 615 -8.92 5.31 -0.84
CA LEU A 615 -8.23 5.34 -2.14
C LEU A 615 -8.50 6.66 -2.88
N ILE A 616 -9.75 7.12 -2.87
CA ILE A 616 -10.18 8.39 -3.48
C ILE A 616 -9.40 9.55 -2.85
N VAL A 617 -9.39 9.66 -1.52
CA VAL A 617 -8.70 10.75 -0.80
C VAL A 617 -7.20 10.72 -1.06
N LYS A 618 -6.56 9.55 -0.99
CA LYS A 618 -5.12 9.41 -1.31
C LYS A 618 -4.79 9.85 -2.74
N LEU A 619 -5.66 9.54 -3.70
CA LEU A 619 -5.46 9.96 -5.08
C LEU A 619 -5.68 11.48 -5.24
N LEU A 620 -6.72 12.04 -4.64
CA LEU A 620 -6.96 13.49 -4.63
C LEU A 620 -5.76 14.27 -4.10
N MET A 621 -5.22 13.87 -2.93
CA MET A 621 -4.03 14.49 -2.34
C MET A 621 -2.81 14.41 -3.26
N LYS A 622 -2.63 13.25 -3.92
CA LYS A 622 -1.46 13.03 -4.78
C LYS A 622 -1.51 13.88 -6.05
N LEU A 623 -2.67 14.01 -6.67
CA LEU A 623 -2.83 14.78 -7.91
C LEU A 623 -2.93 16.28 -7.64
N SER A 624 -3.56 16.71 -6.55
CA SER A 624 -3.59 18.13 -6.16
C SER A 624 -2.18 18.66 -5.85
N GLY A 625 -1.31 17.83 -5.28
CA GLY A 625 0.08 18.17 -4.99
C GLY A 625 0.98 18.33 -6.23
N GLN A 626 0.52 17.92 -7.42
CA GLN A 626 1.26 18.11 -8.68
C GLN A 626 0.99 19.48 -9.32
N ILE A 627 0.00 20.23 -8.84
CA ILE A 627 -0.39 21.52 -9.39
C ILE A 627 0.60 22.57 -8.92
N THR A 628 1.25 23.24 -9.88
CA THR A 628 2.23 24.29 -9.57
C THR A 628 1.55 25.55 -9.01
N PRO A 629 2.24 26.37 -8.19
CA PRO A 629 1.67 27.60 -7.64
C PRO A 629 1.17 28.60 -8.70
N ASN A 630 1.67 28.55 -9.94
CA ASN A 630 1.26 29.45 -11.01
C ASN A 630 -0.15 29.16 -11.57
N ASP A 631 -0.72 27.99 -11.31
CA ASP A 631 -2.12 27.66 -11.67
C ASP A 631 -3.12 28.01 -10.56
N LYS A 632 -2.63 28.48 -9.40
CA LYS A 632 -3.49 28.99 -8.34
C LYS A 632 -3.96 30.39 -8.69
N GLY A 633 -5.11 30.48 -9.36
CA GLY A 633 -5.94 31.67 -9.29
C GLY A 633 -6.10 32.10 -7.82
N VAL A 634 -5.92 33.40 -7.59
CA VAL A 634 -5.82 34.06 -6.28
C VAL A 634 -6.90 33.60 -5.30
N THR A 635 -6.57 32.63 -4.44
CA THR A 635 -7.11 32.46 -3.08
C THR A 635 -6.15 31.58 -2.28
N GLU A 636 -4.89 32.02 -2.14
CA GLU A 636 -4.04 31.52 -1.07
C GLU A 636 -4.38 32.27 0.22
N LYS A 637 -5.16 31.60 1.06
CA LYS A 637 -4.99 31.53 2.51
C LYS A 637 -5.81 30.32 2.95
N TYR A 638 -5.26 29.47 3.80
CA TYR A 638 -5.94 28.33 4.47
C TYR A 638 -5.98 26.96 3.77
N ALA A 639 -4.95 26.57 3.01
CA ALA A 639 -4.75 25.17 2.63
C ALA A 639 -3.66 24.50 3.48
N TYR A 640 -3.92 24.32 4.79
CA TYR A 640 -3.28 23.31 5.63
C TYR A 640 -4.25 22.98 6.77
N GLY A 641 -4.64 21.71 6.87
CA GLY A 641 -5.54 21.15 7.88
C GLY A 641 -5.87 19.70 7.56
#